data_AF-A0A7J6A5C0-F1
#
_entry.id   AF-A0A7J6A5C0-F1
#
_cell.length_a   1.000
_cell.length_b   1.000
_cell.length_c   1.000
_cell.angle_alpha   90.00
_cell.angle_beta   90.00
_cell.angle_gamma   90.00
#
_symmetry.space_group_name_H-M   'P 1'
#
loop_
_entity.id
_entity.type
_entity.pdbx_description
1 polymer ?
#
loop_
_entity_poly.entity_id
_entity_poly.type
_entity_poly.pdbx_seq_one_letter_code
_entity_poly.pdbx_strand_id
1 'polypeptide(L)'
;MSSQPSFGVWLHFSRPTLSSVVQIDRYSQLQSTMNHCGESAPKVPRLDKLDGLSCISVKSSNSMLEPIVFKKAASLVQGTTCQSSLPEPVSSTTKEIYKDQRNHAIGFAKSDSPAVTEVKLHNQHKNRLKAKFRHIYHELTIPGQATFLNDVYTELFITESDSGNVRMEHEVKQIEMISRTQTRVEIPIKCNDIFKPIHGHGKPIRSVLTKGVAGIGKTVSVQKFVLDWAEGKANQDIGFIYPLAFRELNLMKGERYSLIKLLQCFTMGTFEATDPQSRKVLFVLDGLDECRFPLDFQNNRRVSDAAECVSLDVLLTNLINGNLLPDSLLWITSRPAAASQIPPQCIDLVSEVRGFNDPQKEEYLRKRISDKKLASRIIAHIKSSRSLFIMCHIPVFCWLSSAVLERTISSLDGEEVPKTLTQMYIHFLLIQTRTKNHRYSDRNEGPSDDDMIVKLGKLAFQQLEKGNLIFYEDDLRTCGIDVQEAVVYSGVCSQIFKEECALTQSKVYCFVHLSIQEFLAAVYVFLMCKCKNWNVLDQTSCTTTDANQALIDMHRNAIDRALKSENGHLDLFLRFLLGLSLESNQTLLHSLLPQVGPSLQTIEATVEYIKMKIEENSSTEKSVNLFYCLNELNELTIVKEVQRYLSSESSSKLSLAQWSALVFVLLTSETKLDVFDLKKYIRSDEGLVRLMLVVKSSEIALLDNCGLTVRCCKALGSALISDSSNLRELNLSGNSIGDTGLRLLTEGLGNFQSKLKKLSLSYCRITPQSCFTLASQLLPRLPHLKVLDLSENSLRQTGIKLLATHLKNPECKLETLRLKDCRVTPEGSKALASALISNPSHLKELDLHWNNPGDDPGVEQLAAVMRDPLSKLEVLWLSYGLLTEKTCEALASVLSCSAARLKAVDLSGNSIQDTGVELLSAGLRSPHCKLEILRLAFCDITEGGATALASALTANPITLKELDLSENPVGDCGLKALSNVIRDFHCRLQTLRLRQSGVTEDGCAALASALSSNPIRLRELNLGNNKLTDAGIKSLCDVLNNEIFQLELNECCLTESCCGPLASVLLKECSSLKVLNLGGNNLQDSGVKALCLGLGSPNCKLEMLRLFNCGVSEKGCEFLASALSGKHSALKELDLSENSLKDTDTKLLNILIEDPGNKLDQLNLY
;
A
#
# COMPACT_ATOMS: atom_id res chain seq x y z
N MET A 1 25.55 -50.24 -3.47
CA MET A 1 26.52 -49.58 -4.36
C MET A 1 25.82 -48.36 -4.93
N SER A 2 25.98 -47.15 -4.37
CA SER A 2 27.17 -46.27 -4.40
C SER A 2 27.53 -45.83 -5.82
N SER A 3 27.66 -44.54 -6.15
CA SER A 3 27.95 -43.37 -5.29
C SER A 3 27.23 -42.08 -5.74
N GLN A 4 27.10 -41.12 -4.80
CA GLN A 4 26.81 -39.71 -5.08
C GLN A 4 28.15 -38.94 -5.22
N PRO A 5 28.19 -37.82 -5.95
CA PRO A 5 29.19 -36.77 -5.73
C PRO A 5 28.75 -35.85 -4.58
N SER A 6 29.62 -35.62 -3.61
CA SER A 6 29.38 -34.72 -2.48
C SER A 6 29.71 -33.25 -2.83
N PHE A 7 29.05 -32.31 -2.15
CA PHE A 7 29.59 -30.95 -2.01
C PHE A 7 30.80 -30.97 -1.07
N GLY A 8 31.82 -30.18 -1.38
CA GLY A 8 33.02 -30.03 -0.55
C GLY A 8 33.58 -28.62 -0.69
N VAL A 9 33.64 -27.89 0.42
CA VAL A 9 34.23 -26.54 0.50
C VAL A 9 35.75 -26.66 0.42
N TRP A 10 36.40 -25.79 -0.36
CA TRP A 10 37.86 -25.60 -0.32
C TRP A 10 38.21 -24.11 -0.36
N LEU A 11 38.50 -23.56 0.82
CA LEU A 11 39.29 -22.34 0.98
C LEU A 11 40.70 -22.75 1.42
N HIS A 12 41.68 -22.64 0.54
CA HIS A 12 43.09 -22.68 0.91
C HIS A 12 43.89 -21.73 0.02
N PHE A 13 44.55 -20.76 0.65
CA PHE A 13 45.46 -19.84 -0.04
C PHE A 13 46.73 -20.57 -0.51
N SER A 14 47.29 -20.12 -1.63
CA SER A 14 48.67 -20.41 -2.04
C SER A 14 49.23 -19.23 -2.83
N ARG A 15 50.51 -18.92 -2.60
CA ARG A 15 51.16 -17.69 -3.09
C ARG A 15 51.37 -17.73 -4.61
N PRO A 16 51.26 -16.58 -5.32
CA PRO A 16 51.69 -16.48 -6.70
C PRO A 16 53.23 -16.42 -6.80
N THR A 17 53.79 -17.12 -7.78
CA THR A 17 55.18 -16.93 -8.24
C THR A 17 55.22 -16.18 -9.57
N LEU A 18 56.30 -15.42 -9.80
CA LEU A 18 56.43 -14.48 -10.92
C LEU A 18 57.32 -15.02 -12.06
N SER A 19 57.25 -14.33 -13.20
CA SER A 19 57.95 -14.58 -14.48
C SER A 19 57.39 -15.75 -15.32
N SER A 20 57.49 -15.76 -16.66
CA SER A 20 58.25 -14.87 -17.57
C SER A 20 57.49 -14.53 -18.87
N VAL A 21 58.13 -13.79 -19.80
CA VAL A 21 57.54 -13.19 -21.03
C VAL A 21 58.27 -13.69 -22.28
N VAL A 22 57.55 -13.92 -23.40
CA VAL A 22 57.93 -13.87 -24.85
C VAL A 22 56.72 -14.40 -25.67
N GLN A 23 56.12 -13.70 -26.64
CA GLN A 23 56.52 -13.37 -28.04
C GLN A 23 56.74 -14.62 -28.95
N ILE A 24 56.42 -14.67 -30.26
CA ILE A 24 55.53 -13.93 -31.18
C ILE A 24 55.36 -14.79 -32.48
N ASP A 25 54.43 -14.45 -33.40
CA ASP A 25 54.39 -14.90 -34.82
C ASP A 25 54.11 -16.41 -35.16
N ARG A 26 53.63 -16.84 -36.35
CA ARG A 26 52.84 -16.21 -37.47
C ARG A 26 52.26 -17.28 -38.44
N TYR A 27 51.43 -16.86 -39.40
CA TYR A 27 51.06 -17.50 -40.69
C TYR A 27 50.12 -18.75 -40.66
N SER A 28 49.45 -19.18 -41.74
CA SER A 28 48.60 -18.51 -42.77
C SER A 28 48.00 -19.56 -43.76
N GLN A 29 47.38 -19.12 -44.87
CA GLN A 29 46.92 -19.89 -46.06
C GLN A 29 45.62 -20.71 -45.89
N LEU A 30 44.78 -20.93 -46.92
CA LEU A 30 44.80 -20.49 -48.34
C LEU A 30 43.36 -20.35 -48.91
N GLN A 31 43.19 -19.75 -50.10
CA GLN A 31 41.92 -19.64 -50.85
C GLN A 31 41.92 -20.49 -52.12
N SER A 32 40.76 -21.08 -52.48
CA SER A 32 40.38 -21.54 -53.84
C SER A 32 38.95 -22.15 -53.82
N THR A 33 38.11 -22.18 -54.87
CA THR A 33 37.99 -21.46 -56.18
C THR A 33 36.62 -21.75 -56.82
N MET A 34 36.01 -20.79 -57.55
CA MET A 34 35.11 -20.97 -58.73
C MET A 34 33.75 -21.70 -58.51
N ASN A 35 32.66 -21.65 -59.32
CA ASN A 35 32.12 -20.87 -60.48
C ASN A 35 30.60 -21.29 -60.61
N HIS A 36 29.66 -20.87 -61.48
CA HIS A 36 29.35 -19.88 -62.55
C HIS A 36 27.81 -20.03 -62.83
N CYS A 37 27.03 -19.20 -63.56
CA CYS A 37 27.00 -17.76 -63.90
C CYS A 37 25.64 -17.43 -64.60
N GLY A 38 25.22 -16.15 -64.62
CA GLY A 38 24.15 -15.61 -65.50
C GLY A 38 22.72 -15.54 -64.93
N GLU A 39 21.85 -14.57 -65.26
CA GLU A 39 22.01 -13.38 -66.13
C GLU A 39 21.21 -12.13 -65.64
N SER A 40 21.64 -10.97 -66.17
CA SER A 40 21.10 -9.60 -66.17
C SER A 40 19.67 -9.39 -66.73
N ALA A 41 18.97 -8.23 -66.63
CA ALA A 41 19.05 -6.99 -65.82
C ALA A 41 17.77 -6.10 -66.11
N PRO A 42 17.80 -4.73 -66.17
CA PRO A 42 17.54 -3.82 -65.04
C PRO A 42 16.43 -2.75 -65.25
N LYS A 43 16.04 -2.01 -64.19
CA LYS A 43 15.88 -0.52 -64.17
C LYS A 43 15.57 0.08 -62.78
N VAL A 44 15.68 1.42 -62.69
CA VAL A 44 15.77 2.32 -61.52
C VAL A 44 15.02 3.62 -61.92
N PRO A 45 14.23 4.38 -61.08
CA PRO A 45 14.74 5.19 -59.97
C PRO A 45 13.82 5.48 -58.75
N ARG A 46 14.32 6.35 -57.84
CA ARG A 46 13.72 6.89 -56.60
C ARG A 46 12.62 7.94 -56.86
N LEU A 47 11.74 8.24 -55.89
CA LEU A 47 11.79 9.50 -55.10
C LEU A 47 10.85 9.51 -53.85
N ASP A 48 10.81 10.65 -53.14
CA ASP A 48 10.39 10.86 -51.75
C ASP A 48 8.91 11.27 -51.47
N LYS A 49 8.48 11.02 -50.21
CA LYS A 49 7.75 11.93 -49.27
C LYS A 49 6.24 12.31 -49.39
N LEU A 50 5.69 12.52 -48.18
CA LEU A 50 4.61 13.42 -47.70
C LEU A 50 3.12 13.00 -47.78
N ASP A 51 2.49 13.10 -46.58
CA ASP A 51 1.14 13.56 -46.18
C ASP A 51 -0.13 13.29 -47.01
N GLY A 52 -1.26 13.04 -46.33
CA GLY A 52 -2.59 13.22 -46.94
C GLY A 52 -3.77 12.49 -46.29
N LEU A 53 -4.61 13.23 -45.57
CA LEU A 53 -5.89 12.82 -44.96
C LEU A 53 -6.95 12.23 -45.93
N SER A 54 -7.92 11.53 -45.33
CA SER A 54 -9.36 11.45 -45.66
C SER A 54 -9.95 10.25 -46.45
N CYS A 55 -10.88 9.57 -45.76
CA CYS A 55 -12.21 9.04 -46.16
C CYS A 55 -12.50 8.62 -47.62
N ILE A 56 -13.06 7.40 -47.79
CA ILE A 56 -14.42 7.17 -48.35
C ILE A 56 -14.91 5.71 -48.13
N SER A 57 -16.22 5.49 -48.20
CA SER A 57 -16.93 4.22 -47.92
C SER A 57 -17.37 3.49 -49.20
N VAL A 58 -17.43 2.14 -49.15
CA VAL A 58 -18.30 1.31 -50.02
C VAL A 58 -18.97 0.22 -49.17
N LYS A 59 -20.17 -0.22 -49.58
CA LYS A 59 -21.11 -1.10 -48.85
C LYS A 59 -21.05 -2.57 -49.29
N SER A 60 -21.65 -3.46 -48.49
CA SER A 60 -22.56 -4.51 -48.98
C SER A 60 -23.77 -4.62 -48.03
N SER A 61 -24.87 -5.29 -48.42
CA SER A 61 -26.18 -5.14 -47.73
C SER A 61 -27.17 -6.29 -47.95
N ASN A 62 -28.28 -6.24 -47.19
CA ASN A 62 -29.50 -7.08 -47.17
C ASN A 62 -29.45 -8.25 -46.16
N SER A 63 -30.53 -8.68 -45.48
CA SER A 63 -31.98 -8.35 -45.56
C SER A 63 -32.56 -8.10 -44.16
N MET A 64 -33.31 -7.01 -43.88
CA MET A 64 -34.73 -6.70 -44.22
C MET A 64 -35.81 -7.50 -43.45
N LEU A 65 -36.56 -6.81 -42.58
CA LEU A 65 -38.02 -6.88 -42.41
C LEU A 65 -38.54 -5.61 -41.69
N GLU A 66 -39.83 -5.32 -41.75
CA GLU A 66 -40.38 -3.94 -41.67
C GLU A 66 -41.07 -3.54 -40.34
N PRO A 67 -41.13 -2.22 -40.01
CA PRO A 67 -42.03 -1.65 -39.00
C PRO A 67 -43.28 -0.96 -39.59
N ILE A 68 -44.38 -0.94 -38.84
CA ILE A 68 -45.70 -0.42 -39.26
C ILE A 68 -45.80 1.11 -39.09
N VAL A 69 -46.50 1.79 -40.02
CA VAL A 69 -46.71 3.25 -40.04
C VAL A 69 -48.04 3.65 -39.40
N PHE A 70 -48.03 4.71 -38.58
CA PHE A 70 -49.24 5.46 -38.19
C PHE A 70 -49.25 6.88 -38.79
N LYS A 71 -50.42 7.33 -39.27
CA LYS A 71 -50.63 8.65 -39.89
C LYS A 71 -51.11 9.69 -38.88
N LYS A 72 -50.73 10.95 -39.09
CA LYS A 72 -51.37 12.13 -38.46
C LYS A 72 -52.80 12.31 -38.96
N ALA A 73 -53.66 12.78 -38.06
CA ALA A 73 -54.86 13.57 -38.35
C ALA A 73 -54.79 14.88 -37.53
N ALA A 74 -55.57 15.92 -37.86
CA ALA A 74 -55.39 17.24 -37.27
C ALA A 74 -56.68 18.06 -37.05
N SER A 75 -56.70 18.72 -35.89
CA SER A 75 -57.32 20.05 -35.62
C SER A 75 -58.84 20.22 -35.55
N LEU A 76 -59.22 21.30 -34.84
CA LEU A 76 -60.50 22.03 -34.82
C LEU A 76 -61.72 21.38 -34.14
N VAL A 77 -62.14 21.99 -33.02
CA VAL A 77 -63.47 22.62 -32.83
C VAL A 77 -63.29 23.82 -31.86
N GLN A 78 -64.06 24.90 -32.04
CA GLN A 78 -64.25 25.99 -31.07
C GLN A 78 -65.67 25.91 -30.49
N GLY A 79 -65.95 26.50 -29.32
CA GLY A 79 -67.34 26.85 -28.97
C GLY A 79 -67.76 26.75 -27.51
N THR A 80 -67.64 27.88 -26.82
CA THR A 80 -68.44 28.35 -25.66
C THR A 80 -69.85 27.75 -25.45
N THR A 81 -70.20 27.53 -24.17
CA THR A 81 -71.28 28.26 -23.47
C THR A 81 -71.12 28.16 -21.94
N CYS A 82 -71.84 29.02 -21.19
CA CYS A 82 -71.82 29.06 -19.72
C CYS A 82 -73.23 28.89 -19.14
N GLN A 83 -73.33 28.29 -17.95
CA GLN A 83 -74.34 28.46 -16.86
C GLN A 83 -74.24 27.20 -15.97
N SER A 84 -73.98 27.19 -14.65
CA SER A 84 -74.32 28.04 -13.48
C SER A 84 -75.54 27.56 -12.69
N SER A 85 -75.32 26.77 -11.63
CA SER A 85 -76.24 26.62 -10.50
C SER A 85 -75.52 26.11 -9.24
N LEU A 86 -75.58 26.92 -8.17
CA LEU A 86 -75.40 26.48 -6.77
C LEU A 86 -76.80 26.10 -6.23
N PRO A 87 -76.90 25.24 -5.21
CA PRO A 87 -76.88 25.75 -3.82
C PRO A 87 -76.05 24.93 -2.81
N GLU A 88 -75.78 25.56 -1.67
CA GLU A 88 -75.23 25.03 -0.42
C GLU A 88 -76.38 24.47 0.48
N PRO A 89 -76.28 24.40 1.84
CA PRO A 89 -75.20 23.99 2.77
C PRO A 89 -75.63 22.65 3.50
N VAL A 90 -75.17 22.15 4.68
CA VAL A 90 -74.85 22.70 6.03
C VAL A 90 -74.01 21.69 6.87
N SER A 91 -73.25 22.25 7.83
CA SER A 91 -72.48 21.69 8.98
C SER A 91 -72.85 20.30 9.58
N SER A 92 -71.99 19.60 10.36
CA SER A 92 -71.18 20.16 11.46
C SER A 92 -70.08 19.22 12.05
N THR A 93 -68.98 19.83 12.53
CA THR A 93 -68.08 19.48 13.68
C THR A 93 -67.60 18.03 13.91
N THR A 94 -66.35 17.73 14.31
CA THR A 94 -65.48 18.46 15.28
C THR A 94 -63.97 18.51 14.98
N LYS A 95 -63.42 19.73 15.09
CA LYS A 95 -62.19 20.15 15.83
C LYS A 95 -60.88 19.34 15.84
N GLU A 96 -59.82 20.06 15.42
CA GLU A 96 -58.49 20.25 16.09
C GLU A 96 -57.57 19.00 16.19
N ILE A 97 -56.25 19.09 15.99
CA ILE A 97 -55.27 20.14 16.34
C ILE A 97 -54.34 20.47 15.15
N TYR A 98 -54.09 21.77 14.91
CA TYR A 98 -52.76 22.40 14.67
C TYR A 98 -52.96 23.82 14.09
N LYS A 99 -52.92 24.82 14.97
CA LYS A 99 -52.74 26.23 14.61
C LYS A 99 -51.49 26.72 15.33
N ASP A 100 -50.43 27.02 14.59
CA ASP A 100 -49.67 28.25 14.87
C ASP A 100 -48.78 28.68 13.69
N GLN A 101 -49.28 29.62 12.89
CA GLN A 101 -48.73 30.98 12.81
C GLN A 101 -49.76 31.88 12.10
N ARG A 102 -49.85 33.15 12.51
CA ARG A 102 -51.00 34.01 12.21
C ARG A 102 -50.73 34.97 11.06
N ASN A 103 -51.82 35.38 10.40
CA ASN A 103 -51.89 36.64 9.66
C ASN A 103 -51.35 37.80 10.53
N HIS A 104 -50.54 38.67 9.94
CA HIS A 104 -50.54 40.08 10.27
C HIS A 104 -50.88 40.90 9.02
N ALA A 105 -51.55 42.03 9.23
CA ALA A 105 -52.25 42.75 8.18
C ALA A 105 -51.32 43.57 7.26
N ILE A 106 -51.85 43.93 6.09
CA ILE A 106 -51.24 44.87 5.16
C ILE A 106 -51.09 46.23 5.85
N GLY A 107 -49.85 46.65 6.08
CA GLY A 107 -49.49 48.02 6.42
C GLY A 107 -48.41 48.51 5.45
N PHE A 108 -48.60 49.69 4.86
CA PHE A 108 -47.61 50.30 3.97
C PHE A 108 -46.36 50.70 4.77
N ALA A 109 -45.38 49.81 4.81
CA ALA A 109 -44.02 50.13 5.27
C ALA A 109 -43.23 50.80 4.14
N LYS A 110 -42.28 51.65 4.52
CA LYS A 110 -41.39 52.36 3.57
C LYS A 110 -40.48 51.37 2.84
N SER A 111 -40.00 51.76 1.67
CA SER A 111 -38.99 51.01 0.92
C SER A 111 -37.72 50.78 1.76
N ASP A 112 -37.50 49.52 2.17
CA ASP A 112 -36.20 49.07 2.72
C ASP A 112 -35.10 49.32 1.67
N SER A 113 -33.91 49.72 2.11
CA SER A 113 -32.78 49.90 1.19
C SER A 113 -32.29 48.53 0.65
N PRO A 114 -31.75 48.44 -0.58
CA PRO A 114 -31.42 47.16 -1.21
C PRO A 114 -30.56 46.22 -0.35
N ALA A 115 -29.59 46.77 0.40
CA ALA A 115 -28.73 46.00 1.30
C ALA A 115 -29.47 45.33 2.47
N VAL A 116 -30.56 45.92 2.98
CA VAL A 116 -31.39 45.33 4.04
C VAL A 116 -32.16 44.13 3.49
N THR A 117 -32.73 44.27 2.29
CA THR A 117 -33.43 43.19 1.58
C THR A 117 -32.49 42.03 1.24
N GLU A 118 -31.28 42.34 0.78
CA GLU A 118 -30.25 41.35 0.42
C GLU A 118 -29.79 40.51 1.63
N VAL A 119 -29.47 41.14 2.76
CA VAL A 119 -29.07 40.43 4.00
C VAL A 119 -30.20 39.53 4.52
N LYS A 120 -31.46 39.97 4.36
CA LYS A 120 -32.66 39.19 4.72
C LYS A 120 -32.79 37.93 3.84
N LEU A 121 -32.57 38.06 2.53
CA LEU A 121 -32.59 36.97 1.56
C LEU A 121 -31.46 35.95 1.80
N HIS A 122 -30.24 36.43 2.05
CA HIS A 122 -29.08 35.60 2.38
C HIS A 122 -29.32 34.73 3.62
N ASN A 123 -29.86 35.32 4.68
CA ASN A 123 -30.19 34.61 5.92
C ASN A 123 -31.35 33.61 5.73
N GLN A 124 -32.33 33.90 4.87
CA GLN A 124 -33.37 32.93 4.50
C GLN A 124 -32.78 31.73 3.75
N HIS A 125 -31.89 31.95 2.79
CA HIS A 125 -31.22 30.87 2.04
C HIS A 125 -30.36 29.99 2.96
N LYS A 126 -29.55 30.60 3.83
CA LYS A 126 -28.79 29.88 4.86
C LYS A 126 -29.69 29.05 5.78
N ASN A 127 -30.78 29.63 6.31
CA ASN A 127 -31.70 28.89 7.17
C ASN A 127 -32.37 27.72 6.45
N ARG A 128 -32.71 27.86 5.16
CA ARG A 128 -33.27 26.76 4.35
C ARG A 128 -32.27 25.65 4.05
N LEU A 129 -31.02 25.99 3.71
CA LEU A 129 -29.98 24.98 3.48
C LEU A 129 -29.54 24.30 4.79
N LYS A 130 -29.50 25.04 5.91
CA LYS A 130 -29.38 24.48 7.26
C LYS A 130 -30.51 23.47 7.54
N ALA A 131 -31.76 23.79 7.19
CA ALA A 131 -32.87 22.85 7.35
C ALA A 131 -32.77 21.60 6.43
N LYS A 132 -32.37 21.74 5.16
CA LYS A 132 -32.21 20.59 4.22
C LYS A 132 -31.08 19.63 4.64
N PHE A 133 -30.02 20.11 5.29
CA PHE A 133 -28.80 19.31 5.55
C PHE A 133 -28.46 19.07 7.03
N ARG A 134 -29.31 19.51 7.97
CA ARG A 134 -29.12 19.25 9.42
C ARG A 134 -29.27 17.76 9.79
N HIS A 135 -29.97 16.98 8.98
CA HIS A 135 -30.23 15.55 9.18
C HIS A 135 -29.70 14.75 7.99
N ILE A 136 -29.18 13.54 8.25
CA ILE A 136 -28.61 12.66 7.21
C ILE A 136 -29.73 12.03 6.35
N TYR A 137 -30.86 11.71 6.98
CA TYR A 137 -32.02 11.12 6.35
C TYR A 137 -33.25 12.02 6.56
N HIS A 138 -33.91 12.41 5.48
CA HIS A 138 -35.28 12.91 5.52
C HIS A 138 -36.25 11.71 5.62
N GLU A 139 -36.36 11.12 6.81
CA GLU A 139 -37.51 10.25 7.17
C GLU A 139 -38.51 11.05 8.01
N LEU A 140 -39.78 10.62 7.98
CA LEU A 140 -40.76 10.88 9.03
C LEU A 140 -40.48 9.97 10.25
N THR A 141 -39.25 9.99 10.75
CA THR A 141 -38.84 9.14 11.87
C THR A 141 -39.50 9.57 13.18
N ILE A 142 -39.85 8.56 13.97
CA ILE A 142 -40.44 8.59 15.31
C ILE A 142 -40.00 9.83 16.11
N PRO A 143 -40.93 10.60 16.72
CA PRO A 143 -40.60 11.73 17.58
C PRO A 143 -39.57 11.36 18.67
N GLY A 144 -38.33 11.80 18.49
CA GLY A 144 -37.21 11.53 19.40
C GLY A 144 -35.96 10.88 18.79
N GLN A 145 -35.97 10.39 17.54
CA GLN A 145 -34.81 9.68 16.93
C GLN A 145 -34.15 10.35 15.70
N ALA A 146 -34.44 11.62 15.42
CA ALA A 146 -33.85 12.33 14.29
C ALA A 146 -32.34 12.62 14.48
N THR A 147 -31.47 11.77 13.93
CA THR A 147 -30.01 11.90 14.07
C THR A 147 -29.48 13.13 13.32
N PHE A 148 -28.68 13.96 13.98
CA PHE A 148 -28.06 15.13 13.36
C PHE A 148 -26.78 14.75 12.60
N LEU A 149 -26.53 15.40 11.47
CA LEU A 149 -25.32 15.17 10.67
C LEU A 149 -24.04 15.39 11.49
N ASN A 150 -23.99 16.45 12.31
CA ASN A 150 -22.81 16.79 13.11
C ASN A 150 -22.45 15.73 14.18
N ASP A 151 -23.40 14.92 14.65
CA ASP A 151 -23.18 13.97 15.75
C ASP A 151 -22.52 12.66 15.26
N VAL A 152 -22.88 12.25 14.03
CA VAL A 152 -22.42 10.99 13.41
C VAL A 152 -21.30 11.23 12.37
N TYR A 153 -21.07 12.47 11.95
CA TYR A 153 -20.02 12.79 10.98
C TYR A 153 -18.62 12.51 11.53
N THR A 154 -17.91 11.60 10.87
CA THR A 154 -16.46 11.39 10.99
C THR A 154 -15.80 12.00 9.75
N GLU A 155 -14.73 12.79 9.94
CA GLU A 155 -14.05 13.49 8.85
C GLU A 155 -13.46 12.47 7.88
N LEU A 156 -13.86 12.54 6.60
CA LEU A 156 -13.44 11.57 5.58
C LEU A 156 -12.03 11.88 5.09
N PHE A 157 -11.25 10.84 4.79
CA PHE A 157 -9.93 11.02 4.20
C PHE A 157 -10.07 11.40 2.72
N ILE A 158 -9.92 12.69 2.42
CA ILE A 158 -9.96 13.26 1.06
C ILE A 158 -8.53 13.68 0.68
N THR A 159 -8.11 13.36 -0.54
CA THR A 159 -6.73 13.51 -1.00
C THR A 159 -6.66 14.07 -2.40
N GLU A 160 -5.59 14.78 -2.75
CA GLU A 160 -5.28 15.13 -4.15
C GLU A 160 -4.97 13.87 -4.96
N SER A 161 -5.42 13.81 -6.22
CA SER A 161 -5.32 12.62 -7.06
C SER A 161 -5.01 12.98 -8.51
N ASP A 162 -3.98 12.36 -9.07
CA ASP A 162 -3.43 12.68 -10.39
C ASP A 162 -4.49 12.57 -11.51
N SER A 163 -4.49 13.55 -12.42
CA SER A 163 -5.55 13.75 -13.42
C SER A 163 -5.55 12.75 -14.58
N GLY A 164 -4.51 11.92 -14.71
CA GLY A 164 -4.30 11.04 -15.87
C GLY A 164 -5.04 9.69 -15.84
N ASN A 165 -5.25 9.10 -14.66
CA ASN A 165 -5.69 7.71 -14.53
C ASN A 165 -7.11 7.59 -13.92
N VAL A 166 -8.10 7.34 -14.78
CA VAL A 166 -9.45 6.93 -14.39
C VAL A 166 -9.48 5.42 -14.16
N ARG A 167 -9.66 4.99 -12.90
CA ARG A 167 -9.82 3.56 -12.57
C ARG A 167 -11.20 3.08 -12.98
N MET A 168 -11.25 2.11 -13.89
CA MET A 168 -12.49 1.50 -14.42
C MET A 168 -12.96 0.27 -13.62
N GLU A 169 -12.19 -0.15 -12.60
CA GLU A 169 -12.44 -1.31 -11.74
C GLU A 169 -13.74 -1.16 -10.91
N HIS A 170 -14.45 -2.27 -10.63
CA HIS A 170 -15.63 -2.24 -9.75
C HIS A 170 -15.27 -1.86 -8.31
N GLU A 171 -16.27 -1.30 -7.61
CA GLU A 171 -16.13 -0.64 -6.32
C GLU A 171 -15.53 -1.57 -5.25
N VAL A 172 -15.92 -2.85 -5.24
CA VAL A 172 -15.41 -3.83 -4.27
C VAL A 172 -13.90 -4.05 -4.42
N LYS A 173 -13.39 -4.09 -5.67
CA LYS A 173 -11.95 -4.20 -5.93
C LYS A 173 -11.19 -2.97 -5.47
N GLN A 174 -11.79 -1.79 -5.66
CA GLN A 174 -11.22 -0.53 -5.16
C GLN A 174 -11.19 -0.51 -3.62
N ILE A 175 -12.22 -0.98 -2.91
CA ILE A 175 -12.21 -1.13 -1.43
C ILE A 175 -11.09 -2.06 -0.99
N GLU A 176 -11.02 -3.25 -1.58
CA GLU A 176 -10.05 -4.29 -1.24
C GLU A 176 -8.61 -3.79 -1.49
N MET A 177 -8.37 -2.90 -2.46
CA MET A 177 -7.08 -2.21 -2.60
C MET A 177 -6.89 -1.07 -1.59
N ILE A 178 -7.74 -0.04 -1.60
CA ILE A 178 -7.50 1.23 -0.88
C ILE A 178 -7.43 1.01 0.64
N SER A 179 -8.22 0.10 1.20
CA SER A 179 -8.16 -0.25 2.62
C SER A 179 -6.77 -0.74 3.07
N ARG A 180 -5.97 -1.30 2.15
CA ARG A 180 -4.60 -1.79 2.36
C ARG A 180 -3.52 -0.72 2.10
N THR A 181 -3.82 0.42 1.48
CA THR A 181 -2.82 1.41 0.99
C THR A 181 -2.59 2.64 1.89
N GLN A 182 -2.76 2.53 3.21
CA GLN A 182 -2.69 3.64 4.17
C GLN A 182 -1.26 4.22 4.41
N THR A 183 -0.35 4.21 3.43
CA THR A 183 1.05 4.70 3.55
C THR A 183 1.53 5.60 2.39
N ARG A 184 0.62 6.36 1.76
CA ARG A 184 0.98 7.59 1.02
C ARG A 184 1.13 8.72 2.04
N VAL A 185 2.16 9.56 1.93
CA VAL A 185 2.13 10.91 2.52
C VAL A 185 1.27 11.76 1.59
N GLU A 186 -0.03 11.44 1.56
CA GLU A 186 -1.04 12.24 0.89
C GLU A 186 -1.26 13.51 1.69
N ILE A 187 -1.30 14.64 1.00
CA ILE A 187 -1.70 15.89 1.63
C ILE A 187 -3.21 15.77 1.92
N PRO A 188 -3.64 15.74 3.18
CA PRO A 188 -5.04 15.53 3.51
C PRO A 188 -5.80 16.84 3.27
N ILE A 189 -6.71 16.82 2.30
CA ILE A 189 -7.57 17.96 2.01
C ILE A 189 -8.75 17.89 2.98
N LYS A 190 -8.83 18.81 3.95
CA LYS A 190 -10.04 18.92 4.77
C LYS A 190 -11.21 19.34 3.89
N CYS A 191 -12.40 18.79 4.15
CA CYS A 191 -13.59 19.08 3.36
C CYS A 191 -13.84 20.60 3.23
N ASN A 192 -13.74 21.34 4.34
CA ASN A 192 -13.92 22.80 4.37
C ASN A 192 -12.75 23.61 3.77
N ASP A 193 -11.62 22.98 3.42
CA ASP A 193 -10.45 23.64 2.82
C ASP A 193 -10.30 23.35 1.32
N ILE A 194 -11.24 22.65 0.69
CA ILE A 194 -11.12 22.08 -0.67
C ILE A 194 -10.88 23.07 -1.82
N PHE A 195 -11.16 24.37 -1.61
CA PHE A 195 -10.89 25.46 -2.57
C PHE A 195 -9.64 26.29 -2.24
N LYS A 196 -8.88 25.93 -1.19
CA LYS A 196 -7.67 26.66 -0.78
C LYS A 196 -6.45 26.08 -1.51
N PRO A 197 -5.54 26.92 -2.05
CA PRO A 197 -4.39 26.44 -2.79
C PRO A 197 -3.43 25.67 -1.88
N ILE A 198 -3.07 24.45 -2.31
CA ILE A 198 -2.18 23.56 -1.57
C ILE A 198 -0.72 24.01 -1.77
N HIS A 199 -0.06 24.35 -0.66
CA HIS A 199 1.38 24.61 -0.51
C HIS A 199 2.15 25.16 -1.74
N GLY A 200 2.16 26.48 -1.90
CA GLY A 200 3.25 27.22 -2.57
C GLY A 200 3.04 27.61 -4.03
N HIS A 201 2.24 26.86 -4.80
CA HIS A 201 1.90 27.25 -6.18
C HIS A 201 0.58 28.02 -6.22
N GLY A 202 0.66 29.35 -6.24
CA GLY A 202 -0.47 30.27 -6.12
C GLY A 202 -1.40 30.40 -7.34
N LYS A 203 -1.84 29.28 -7.94
CA LYS A 203 -3.00 29.29 -8.85
C LYS A 203 -4.29 29.31 -8.02
N PRO A 204 -5.29 30.15 -8.36
CA PRO A 204 -6.61 30.05 -7.75
C PRO A 204 -7.33 28.80 -8.24
N ILE A 205 -7.98 28.06 -7.34
CA ILE A 205 -8.81 26.90 -7.67
C ILE A 205 -10.23 27.40 -7.92
N ARG A 206 -10.71 27.31 -9.17
CA ARG A 206 -12.11 27.60 -9.53
C ARG A 206 -12.95 26.32 -9.48
N SER A 207 -12.40 25.21 -9.96
CA SER A 207 -13.12 24.00 -10.30
C SER A 207 -12.51 22.74 -9.66
N VAL A 208 -13.32 22.01 -8.90
CA VAL A 208 -12.93 20.78 -8.19
C VAL A 208 -13.77 19.61 -8.68
N LEU A 209 -13.12 18.51 -9.07
CA LEU A 209 -13.77 17.22 -9.34
C LEU A 209 -13.40 16.21 -8.24
N THR A 210 -14.38 15.82 -7.43
CA THR A 210 -14.21 14.84 -6.35
C THR A 210 -14.70 13.46 -6.79
N LYS A 211 -13.75 12.56 -7.05
CA LYS A 211 -14.01 11.16 -7.43
C LYS A 211 -14.03 10.22 -6.21
N GLY A 212 -14.70 9.08 -6.36
CA GLY A 212 -14.70 7.99 -5.36
C GLY A 212 -15.87 7.02 -5.58
N VAL A 213 -15.79 5.81 -5.05
CA VAL A 213 -16.82 4.76 -5.18
C VAL A 213 -18.19 5.19 -4.62
N ALA A 214 -19.27 4.44 -4.90
CA ALA A 214 -20.55 4.67 -4.23
C ALA A 214 -20.43 4.49 -2.70
N GLY A 215 -21.33 5.12 -1.94
CA GLY A 215 -21.38 5.01 -0.48
C GLY A 215 -20.21 5.66 0.28
N ILE A 216 -19.13 6.07 -0.40
CA ILE A 216 -17.88 6.59 0.19
C ILE A 216 -18.03 7.94 0.92
N GLY A 217 -19.21 8.57 0.80
CA GLY A 217 -19.56 9.80 1.49
C GLY A 217 -19.42 11.09 0.66
N LYS A 218 -19.27 11.02 -0.67
CA LYS A 218 -19.18 12.22 -1.56
C LYS A 218 -20.27 13.27 -1.26
N THR A 219 -21.54 12.88 -1.37
CA THR A 219 -22.70 13.71 -1.04
C THR A 219 -22.71 14.15 0.42
N VAL A 220 -22.24 13.32 1.36
CA VAL A 220 -22.18 13.65 2.79
C VAL A 220 -21.13 14.74 3.06
N SER A 221 -20.00 14.75 2.34
CA SER A 221 -19.03 15.84 2.37
C SER A 221 -19.64 17.16 1.88
N VAL A 222 -20.39 17.12 0.76
CA VAL A 222 -21.13 18.29 0.25
C VAL A 222 -22.14 18.80 1.28
N GLN A 223 -22.97 17.90 1.84
CA GLN A 223 -23.94 18.25 2.88
C GLN A 223 -23.25 18.88 4.10
N LYS A 224 -22.11 18.34 4.55
CA LYS A 224 -21.35 18.86 5.69
C LYS A 224 -20.77 20.25 5.42
N PHE A 225 -20.19 20.46 4.24
CA PHE A 225 -19.65 21.77 3.81
C PHE A 225 -20.75 22.83 3.78
N VAL A 226 -21.90 22.52 3.15
CA VAL A 226 -23.03 23.46 3.07
C VAL A 226 -23.63 23.71 4.46
N LEU A 227 -23.70 22.69 5.33
CA LEU A 227 -24.14 22.87 6.71
C LEU A 227 -23.18 23.78 7.48
N ASP A 228 -21.86 23.56 7.45
CA ASP A 228 -20.89 24.41 8.14
C ASP A 228 -20.90 25.86 7.62
N TRP A 229 -21.10 26.07 6.32
CA TRP A 229 -21.33 27.41 5.75
C TRP A 229 -22.64 28.05 6.24
N ALA A 230 -23.73 27.29 6.28
CA ALA A 230 -25.03 27.77 6.73
C ALA A 230 -25.11 28.00 8.25
N GLU A 231 -24.28 27.29 9.03
CA GLU A 231 -24.11 27.49 10.48
C GLU A 231 -23.06 28.56 10.82
N GLY A 232 -22.39 29.17 9.83
CA GLY A 232 -21.42 30.25 10.04
C GLY A 232 -20.02 29.80 10.46
N LYS A 233 -19.73 28.48 10.40
CA LYS A 233 -18.48 27.87 10.90
C LYS A 233 -17.31 27.95 9.92
N ALA A 234 -17.57 27.93 8.61
CA ALA A 234 -16.54 27.89 7.56
C ALA A 234 -16.94 28.67 6.30
N ASN A 235 -15.96 29.01 5.45
CA ASN A 235 -16.13 29.50 4.08
C ASN A 235 -17.10 30.67 3.89
N GLN A 236 -17.13 31.60 4.85
CA GLN A 236 -18.01 32.77 4.86
C GLN A 236 -17.64 33.85 3.82
N ASP A 237 -16.55 33.66 3.07
CA ASP A 237 -16.22 34.46 1.87
C ASP A 237 -17.07 34.07 0.65
N ILE A 238 -17.76 32.92 0.69
CA ILE A 238 -18.75 32.50 -0.29
C ILE A 238 -20.10 33.14 0.05
N GLY A 239 -20.60 33.98 -0.85
CA GLY A 239 -21.87 34.70 -0.71
C GLY A 239 -23.10 33.80 -0.84
N PHE A 240 -23.11 32.89 -1.82
CA PHE A 240 -24.20 31.93 -2.02
C PHE A 240 -23.66 30.55 -2.42
N ILE A 241 -24.28 29.49 -1.91
CA ILE A 241 -24.06 28.12 -2.39
C ILE A 241 -25.35 27.59 -3.03
N TYR A 242 -25.23 27.00 -4.21
CA TYR A 242 -26.30 26.34 -4.95
C TYR A 242 -25.96 24.86 -5.18
N PRO A 243 -26.43 23.95 -4.30
CA PRO A 243 -26.34 22.52 -4.52
C PRO A 243 -27.42 22.07 -5.51
N LEU A 244 -27.01 21.47 -6.62
CA LEU A 244 -27.83 20.98 -7.71
C LEU A 244 -27.48 19.50 -7.92
N ALA A 245 -28.35 18.57 -7.51
CA ALA A 245 -28.11 17.15 -7.79
C ALA A 245 -28.45 16.85 -9.26
N PHE A 246 -27.62 16.08 -9.97
CA PHE A 246 -27.94 15.63 -11.34
C PHE A 246 -29.27 14.88 -11.40
N ARG A 247 -29.62 14.16 -10.33
CA ARG A 247 -30.92 13.52 -10.11
C ARG A 247 -32.11 14.49 -10.15
N GLU A 248 -31.99 15.64 -9.47
CA GLU A 248 -33.00 16.72 -9.48
C GLU A 248 -33.05 17.38 -10.87
N LEU A 249 -31.89 17.59 -11.52
CA LEU A 249 -31.77 18.21 -12.85
C LEU A 249 -32.33 17.33 -13.99
N ASN A 250 -32.13 16.02 -13.95
CA ASN A 250 -32.56 15.07 -15.00
C ASN A 250 -34.07 15.12 -15.30
N LEU A 251 -34.89 15.48 -14.31
CA LEU A 251 -36.34 15.65 -14.45
C LEU A 251 -36.75 16.91 -15.23
N MET A 252 -35.87 17.92 -15.31
CA MET A 252 -36.09 19.15 -16.06
C MET A 252 -35.69 19.01 -17.56
N LYS A 253 -35.50 17.77 -18.04
CA LYS A 253 -35.03 17.48 -19.40
C LYS A 253 -36.13 17.71 -20.45
N GLY A 254 -35.83 18.55 -21.44
CA GLY A 254 -36.73 18.89 -22.56
C GLY A 254 -37.22 20.35 -22.52
N GLU A 255 -37.31 20.92 -21.32
CA GLU A 255 -37.58 22.35 -21.09
C GLU A 255 -36.35 23.23 -21.42
N ARG A 256 -36.57 24.55 -21.56
CA ARG A 256 -35.49 25.55 -21.69
C ARG A 256 -35.39 26.45 -20.46
N TYR A 257 -34.17 26.67 -19.99
CA TYR A 257 -33.86 27.46 -18.80
C TYR A 257 -32.72 28.43 -19.07
N SER A 258 -32.87 29.65 -18.56
CA SER A 258 -31.72 30.51 -18.26
C SER A 258 -31.15 30.15 -16.89
N LEU A 259 -29.93 30.59 -16.59
CA LEU A 259 -29.34 30.32 -15.26
C LEU A 259 -30.18 30.95 -14.15
N ILE A 260 -30.73 32.15 -14.41
CA ILE A 260 -31.64 32.83 -13.47
C ILE A 260 -32.93 32.02 -13.28
N LYS A 261 -33.60 31.56 -14.35
CA LYS A 261 -34.81 30.71 -14.26
C LYS A 261 -34.51 29.41 -13.51
N LEU A 262 -33.36 28.78 -13.76
CA LEU A 262 -32.95 27.55 -13.07
C LEU A 262 -32.75 27.81 -11.57
N LEU A 263 -31.98 28.83 -11.20
CA LEU A 263 -31.75 29.18 -9.80
C LEU A 263 -33.06 29.52 -9.08
N GLN A 264 -33.96 30.27 -9.72
CA GLN A 264 -35.31 30.55 -9.21
C GLN A 264 -36.16 29.29 -8.98
N CYS A 265 -36.04 28.24 -9.81
CA CYS A 265 -36.68 26.96 -9.50
C CYS A 265 -36.14 26.38 -8.18
N PHE A 266 -34.83 26.44 -7.95
CA PHE A 266 -34.22 25.93 -6.71
C PHE A 266 -34.44 26.87 -5.50
N THR A 267 -34.72 28.16 -5.69
CA THR A 267 -35.03 29.15 -4.63
C THR A 267 -36.48 29.65 -4.69
N MET A 268 -37.35 29.12 -3.83
CA MET A 268 -38.78 29.49 -3.71
C MET A 268 -39.00 30.91 -3.15
N GLY A 269 -38.59 31.94 -3.89
CA GLY A 269 -38.73 33.36 -3.57
C GLY A 269 -38.41 34.22 -4.80
N THR A 270 -39.09 35.36 -4.92
CA THR A 270 -38.96 36.27 -6.08
C THR A 270 -37.58 36.92 -6.13
N PHE A 271 -36.74 36.43 -7.05
CA PHE A 271 -35.36 36.87 -7.21
C PHE A 271 -35.25 37.95 -8.30
N GLU A 272 -35.48 39.22 -7.92
CA GLU A 272 -34.90 40.35 -8.66
C GLU A 272 -33.41 40.41 -8.32
N ALA A 273 -32.55 40.29 -9.33
CA ALA A 273 -31.15 39.99 -9.11
C ALA A 273 -30.33 41.19 -8.61
N THR A 274 -29.88 41.13 -7.36
CA THR A 274 -28.56 41.65 -7.02
C THR A 274 -27.53 40.89 -7.85
N ASP A 275 -26.69 41.61 -8.61
CA ASP A 275 -25.79 41.04 -9.63
C ASP A 275 -24.96 39.86 -9.08
N PRO A 276 -25.02 38.66 -9.67
CA PRO A 276 -24.21 37.51 -9.25
C PRO A 276 -22.70 37.73 -9.41
N GLN A 277 -22.25 38.80 -10.07
CA GLN A 277 -20.84 39.22 -10.10
C GLN A 277 -20.38 39.90 -8.79
N SER A 278 -21.31 40.32 -7.92
CA SER A 278 -21.00 41.11 -6.72
C SER A 278 -20.39 40.34 -5.54
N ARG A 279 -20.53 38.99 -5.51
CA ARG A 279 -19.91 38.10 -4.50
C ARG A 279 -19.58 36.74 -5.10
N LYS A 280 -18.62 36.02 -4.50
CA LYS A 280 -18.34 34.62 -4.85
C LYS A 280 -19.60 33.77 -4.70
N VAL A 281 -19.93 33.03 -5.76
CA VAL A 281 -20.98 32.00 -5.77
C VAL A 281 -20.32 30.63 -5.94
N LEU A 282 -20.80 29.61 -5.21
CA LEU A 282 -20.40 28.22 -5.39
C LEU A 282 -21.57 27.40 -5.95
N PHE A 283 -21.36 26.76 -7.10
CA PHE A 283 -22.24 25.72 -7.62
C PHE A 283 -21.70 24.35 -7.21
N VAL A 284 -22.56 23.47 -6.70
CA VAL A 284 -22.19 22.06 -6.43
C VAL A 284 -23.05 21.16 -7.31
N LEU A 285 -22.41 20.44 -8.23
CA LEU A 285 -23.02 19.47 -9.13
C LEU A 285 -22.81 18.06 -8.57
N ASP A 286 -23.76 17.58 -7.76
CA ASP A 286 -23.63 16.29 -7.06
C ASP A 286 -24.16 15.12 -7.93
N GLY A 287 -23.37 14.05 -8.02
CA GLY A 287 -23.77 12.81 -8.70
C GLY A 287 -23.66 12.82 -10.23
N LEU A 288 -22.52 13.26 -10.80
CA LEU A 288 -22.28 13.22 -12.26
C LEU A 288 -22.48 11.83 -12.87
N ASP A 289 -22.22 10.76 -12.12
CA ASP A 289 -22.48 9.37 -12.55
C ASP A 289 -23.97 8.98 -12.63
N GLU A 290 -24.88 9.90 -12.32
CA GLU A 290 -26.33 9.81 -12.58
C GLU A 290 -26.78 10.71 -13.74
N CYS A 291 -25.88 11.46 -14.39
CA CYS A 291 -26.20 12.39 -15.47
C CYS A 291 -26.83 11.68 -16.68
N ARG A 292 -27.97 12.20 -17.17
CA ARG A 292 -28.63 11.77 -18.42
C ARG A 292 -28.62 12.83 -19.52
N PHE A 293 -27.69 13.78 -19.45
CA PHE A 293 -27.39 14.78 -20.48
C PHE A 293 -26.13 14.35 -21.26
N PRO A 294 -26.03 14.61 -22.57
CA PRO A 294 -24.86 14.18 -23.37
C PRO A 294 -23.55 14.91 -23.03
N LEU A 295 -23.63 16.08 -22.39
CA LEU A 295 -22.52 16.96 -22.00
C LEU A 295 -21.53 17.22 -23.14
N ASP A 296 -22.02 17.66 -24.29
CA ASP A 296 -21.19 17.86 -25.48
C ASP A 296 -20.33 19.13 -25.39
N PHE A 297 -19.18 19.00 -24.73
CA PHE A 297 -18.18 20.07 -24.58
C PHE A 297 -17.55 20.57 -25.90
N GLN A 298 -17.77 19.88 -27.04
CA GLN A 298 -17.18 20.26 -28.33
C GLN A 298 -18.18 21.01 -29.22
N ASN A 299 -19.42 20.52 -29.31
CA ASN A 299 -20.43 21.04 -30.24
C ASN A 299 -21.45 21.98 -29.57
N ASN A 300 -21.56 22.02 -28.23
CA ASN A 300 -22.46 22.96 -27.57
C ASN A 300 -22.03 24.41 -27.80
N ARG A 301 -22.97 25.23 -28.26
CA ARG A 301 -22.76 26.67 -28.46
C ARG A 301 -22.32 27.36 -27.18
N ARG A 302 -21.44 28.35 -27.29
CA ARG A 302 -21.03 29.17 -26.14
C ARG A 302 -22.17 30.09 -25.70
N VAL A 303 -22.35 30.20 -24.39
CA VAL A 303 -23.35 31.04 -23.72
C VAL A 303 -22.68 31.72 -22.53
N SER A 304 -22.79 33.04 -22.46
CA SER A 304 -22.24 33.86 -21.37
C SER A 304 -23.29 34.71 -20.65
N ASP A 305 -24.47 34.91 -21.24
CA ASP A 305 -25.59 35.60 -20.60
C ASP A 305 -26.37 34.65 -19.69
N ALA A 306 -26.49 35.02 -18.41
CA ALA A 306 -27.26 34.27 -17.40
C ALA A 306 -28.78 34.35 -17.60
N ALA A 307 -29.27 35.27 -18.45
CA ALA A 307 -30.67 35.41 -18.83
C ALA A 307 -31.07 34.61 -20.09
N GLU A 308 -30.13 34.07 -20.88
CA GLU A 308 -30.48 33.36 -22.11
C GLU A 308 -31.10 31.97 -21.84
N CYS A 309 -32.32 31.73 -22.33
CA CYS A 309 -33.00 30.44 -22.16
C CYS A 309 -32.47 29.34 -23.10
N VAL A 310 -31.70 28.40 -22.56
CA VAL A 310 -31.00 27.33 -23.29
C VAL A 310 -31.42 25.93 -22.80
N SER A 311 -30.95 24.86 -23.43
CA SER A 311 -31.10 23.50 -22.86
C SER A 311 -30.13 23.30 -21.70
N LEU A 312 -30.52 22.54 -20.67
CA LEU A 312 -29.67 22.32 -19.48
C LEU A 312 -28.29 21.76 -19.81
N ASP A 313 -28.19 20.92 -20.85
CA ASP A 313 -26.93 20.41 -21.38
C ASP A 313 -25.95 21.54 -21.77
N VAL A 314 -26.42 22.50 -22.58
CA VAL A 314 -25.67 23.70 -22.99
C VAL A 314 -25.36 24.58 -21.78
N LEU A 315 -26.30 24.73 -20.83
CA LEU A 315 -26.10 25.53 -19.62
C LEU A 315 -24.97 24.96 -18.76
N LEU A 316 -25.00 23.66 -18.49
CA LEU A 316 -24.03 22.95 -17.66
C LEU A 316 -22.64 22.93 -18.31
N THR A 317 -22.53 22.62 -19.61
CA THR A 317 -21.22 22.65 -20.29
C THR A 317 -20.61 24.05 -20.30
N ASN A 318 -21.41 25.11 -20.40
CA ASN A 318 -20.91 26.50 -20.35
C ASN A 318 -20.52 26.96 -18.93
N LEU A 319 -21.24 26.52 -17.90
CA LEU A 319 -20.89 26.76 -16.50
C LEU A 319 -19.59 26.03 -16.13
N ILE A 320 -19.45 24.77 -16.53
CA ILE A 320 -18.24 23.97 -16.31
C ILE A 320 -17.04 24.61 -17.02
N ASN A 321 -17.17 24.93 -18.31
CA ASN A 321 -16.12 25.61 -19.08
C ASN A 321 -15.80 27.06 -18.61
N GLY A 322 -16.62 27.67 -17.77
CA GLY A 322 -16.45 29.07 -17.33
C GLY A 322 -16.77 30.12 -18.39
N ASN A 323 -17.46 29.75 -19.48
CA ASN A 323 -18.07 30.73 -20.39
C ASN A 323 -19.21 31.50 -19.67
N LEU A 324 -19.87 30.84 -18.71
CA LEU A 324 -20.98 31.36 -17.91
C LEU A 324 -20.54 31.47 -16.44
N LEU A 325 -20.62 32.68 -15.86
CA LEU A 325 -20.10 33.02 -14.52
C LEU A 325 -18.65 32.54 -14.30
N PRO A 326 -17.64 33.12 -14.97
CA PRO A 326 -16.24 32.71 -14.85
C PRO A 326 -15.72 32.72 -13.41
N ASP A 327 -16.05 33.75 -12.62
CA ASP A 327 -15.60 33.91 -11.23
C ASP A 327 -16.35 33.04 -10.21
N SER A 328 -17.30 32.21 -10.66
CA SER A 328 -17.99 31.25 -9.79
C SER A 328 -17.15 30.01 -9.49
N LEU A 329 -17.18 29.58 -8.23
CA LEU A 329 -16.60 28.32 -7.80
C LEU A 329 -17.50 27.16 -8.21
N LEU A 330 -16.88 26.02 -8.52
CA LEU A 330 -17.58 24.83 -8.99
C LEU A 330 -17.03 23.57 -8.31
N TRP A 331 -17.92 22.78 -7.72
CA TRP A 331 -17.59 21.47 -7.14
C TRP A 331 -18.43 20.39 -7.81
N ILE A 332 -17.80 19.42 -8.46
CA ILE A 332 -18.47 18.29 -9.10
C ILE A 332 -18.14 17.01 -8.31
N THR A 333 -19.13 16.16 -8.04
CA THR A 333 -18.89 14.83 -7.45
C THR A 333 -19.21 13.72 -8.45
N SER A 334 -18.43 12.62 -8.43
CA SER A 334 -18.61 11.53 -9.41
C SER A 334 -18.06 10.18 -8.91
N ARG A 335 -18.59 9.06 -9.42
CA ARG A 335 -17.85 7.79 -9.48
C ARG A 335 -16.74 7.85 -10.54
N PRO A 336 -15.57 7.19 -10.34
CA PRO A 336 -14.43 7.30 -11.26
C PRO A 336 -14.79 7.09 -12.74
N ALA A 337 -15.59 6.08 -13.07
CA ALA A 337 -15.96 5.74 -14.44
C ALA A 337 -16.74 6.84 -15.20
N ALA A 338 -17.38 7.78 -14.50
CA ALA A 338 -18.07 8.92 -15.12
C ALA A 338 -17.28 10.24 -15.04
N ALA A 339 -16.17 10.28 -14.28
CA ALA A 339 -15.31 11.47 -14.19
C ALA A 339 -14.69 11.84 -15.56
N SER A 340 -14.52 10.85 -16.45
CA SER A 340 -14.07 11.00 -17.84
C SER A 340 -15.03 11.76 -18.76
N GLN A 341 -16.28 12.02 -18.33
CA GLN A 341 -17.22 12.87 -19.09
C GLN A 341 -16.80 14.36 -19.08
N ILE A 342 -15.98 14.79 -18.11
CA ILE A 342 -15.49 16.16 -18.02
C ILE A 342 -14.08 16.24 -18.64
N PRO A 343 -13.81 17.14 -19.60
CA PRO A 343 -12.47 17.32 -20.14
C PRO A 343 -11.48 17.76 -19.05
N PRO A 344 -10.27 17.18 -18.98
CA PRO A 344 -9.28 17.55 -17.96
C PRO A 344 -8.82 19.02 -18.00
N GLN A 345 -9.09 19.76 -19.10
CA GLN A 345 -8.79 21.19 -19.16
C GLN A 345 -9.78 22.06 -18.36
N CYS A 346 -10.92 21.49 -17.94
CA CYS A 346 -12.01 22.22 -17.28
C CYS A 346 -12.01 22.04 -15.75
N ILE A 347 -10.98 21.40 -15.19
CA ILE A 347 -10.82 21.09 -13.76
C ILE A 347 -9.44 21.55 -13.26
N ASP A 348 -9.41 22.39 -12.23
CA ASP A 348 -8.17 22.86 -11.60
C ASP A 348 -7.61 21.84 -10.59
N LEU A 349 -8.50 21.16 -9.85
CA LEU A 349 -8.15 20.18 -8.82
C LEU A 349 -9.00 18.90 -8.94
N VAL A 350 -8.33 17.77 -9.11
CA VAL A 350 -8.95 16.44 -8.95
C VAL A 350 -8.67 15.94 -7.53
N SER A 351 -9.73 15.72 -6.77
CA SER A 351 -9.67 15.17 -5.41
C SER A 351 -10.34 13.79 -5.36
N GLU A 352 -9.97 12.99 -4.37
CA GLU A 352 -10.46 11.62 -4.23
C GLU A 352 -10.85 11.34 -2.77
N VAL A 353 -12.07 10.85 -2.56
CA VAL A 353 -12.53 10.42 -1.23
C VAL A 353 -12.13 8.96 -1.05
N ARG A 354 -11.22 8.68 -0.12
CA ARG A 354 -10.72 7.34 0.18
C ARG A 354 -11.62 6.56 1.14
N GLY A 355 -12.48 7.23 1.92
CA GLY A 355 -13.34 6.60 2.93
C GLY A 355 -12.76 6.67 4.35
N PHE A 356 -13.02 5.65 5.16
CA PHE A 356 -12.54 5.54 6.55
C PHE A 356 -11.25 4.72 6.65
N ASN A 357 -10.19 5.33 7.19
CA ASN A 357 -9.03 4.60 7.73
C ASN A 357 -9.42 3.79 8.98
N ASP A 358 -8.53 2.91 9.45
CA ASP A 358 -8.87 1.96 10.51
C ASP A 358 -9.30 2.64 11.85
N PRO A 359 -8.64 3.72 12.32
CA PRO A 359 -9.17 4.56 13.41
C PRO A 359 -10.57 5.15 13.15
N GLN A 360 -10.81 5.70 11.95
CA GLN A 360 -12.10 6.34 11.60
C GLN A 360 -13.26 5.35 11.58
N LYS A 361 -13.04 4.08 11.21
CA LYS A 361 -14.04 3.00 11.32
C LYS A 361 -14.52 2.85 12.76
N GLU A 362 -13.60 2.79 13.72
CA GLU A 362 -13.96 2.68 15.13
C GLU A 362 -14.58 3.96 15.69
N GLU A 363 -14.09 5.14 15.26
CA GLU A 363 -14.67 6.43 15.65
C GLU A 363 -16.14 6.53 15.24
N TYR A 364 -16.46 6.20 13.99
CA TYR A 364 -17.83 6.19 13.47
C TYR A 364 -18.74 5.24 14.28
N LEU A 365 -18.28 4.01 14.53
CA LEU A 365 -19.03 3.01 15.31
C LEU A 365 -19.27 3.48 16.76
N ARG A 366 -18.27 4.10 17.40
CA ARG A 366 -18.38 4.66 18.77
C ARG A 366 -19.23 5.92 18.85
N LYS A 367 -19.30 6.74 17.79
CA LYS A 367 -20.21 7.91 17.72
C LYS A 367 -21.67 7.49 17.57
N ARG A 368 -21.93 6.48 16.74
CA ARG A 368 -23.30 6.02 16.47
C ARG A 368 -23.91 5.24 17.64
N ILE A 369 -23.19 4.25 18.15
CA ILE A 369 -23.75 3.28 19.11
C ILE A 369 -23.58 3.83 20.53
N SER A 370 -24.69 4.24 21.15
CA SER A 370 -24.68 4.95 22.43
C SER A 370 -24.17 4.12 23.62
N ASP A 371 -24.38 2.79 23.62
CA ASP A 371 -23.75 1.92 24.60
C ASP A 371 -22.31 1.56 24.19
N LYS A 372 -21.35 2.05 24.97
CA LYS A 372 -19.92 1.78 24.81
C LYS A 372 -19.56 0.29 24.91
N LYS A 373 -20.32 -0.53 25.66
CA LYS A 373 -20.09 -1.99 25.74
C LYS A 373 -20.55 -2.68 24.46
N LEU A 374 -21.78 -2.41 24.01
CA LEU A 374 -22.29 -2.90 22.72
C LEU A 374 -21.40 -2.45 21.55
N ALA A 375 -21.01 -1.18 21.50
CA ALA A 375 -20.09 -0.65 20.48
C ALA A 375 -18.76 -1.43 20.46
N SER A 376 -18.21 -1.75 21.63
CA SER A 376 -16.97 -2.54 21.74
C SER A 376 -17.15 -4.00 21.28
N ARG A 377 -18.28 -4.64 21.61
CA ARG A 377 -18.65 -5.98 21.09
C ARG A 377 -18.78 -5.98 19.56
N ILE A 378 -19.43 -4.96 19.00
CA ILE A 378 -19.63 -4.81 17.54
C ILE A 378 -18.30 -4.56 16.82
N ILE A 379 -17.43 -3.70 17.36
CA ILE A 379 -16.08 -3.47 16.81
C ILE A 379 -15.25 -4.76 16.84
N ALA A 380 -15.33 -5.55 17.92
CA ALA A 380 -14.64 -6.84 18.01
C ALA A 380 -15.17 -7.85 16.96
N HIS A 381 -16.50 -7.99 16.82
CA HIS A 381 -17.11 -8.88 15.83
C HIS A 381 -16.73 -8.50 14.39
N ILE A 382 -16.82 -7.21 14.06
CA ILE A 382 -16.42 -6.69 12.74
C ILE A 382 -14.93 -6.97 12.49
N LYS A 383 -14.05 -6.80 13.49
CA LYS A 383 -12.62 -7.13 13.34
C LYS A 383 -12.37 -8.62 13.10
N SER A 384 -13.08 -9.52 13.80
CA SER A 384 -12.95 -10.98 13.62
C SER A 384 -13.46 -11.50 12.26
N SER A 385 -14.24 -10.70 11.51
CA SER A 385 -14.61 -11.01 10.13
C SER A 385 -13.92 -10.04 9.18
N ARG A 386 -12.73 -10.42 8.67
CA ARG A 386 -11.88 -9.55 7.85
C ARG A 386 -12.59 -8.99 6.62
N SER A 387 -13.51 -9.74 6.02
CA SER A 387 -14.36 -9.26 4.91
C SER A 387 -15.24 -8.08 5.35
N LEU A 388 -15.93 -8.19 6.48
CA LEU A 388 -16.73 -7.08 7.05
C LEU A 388 -15.84 -5.88 7.45
N PHE A 389 -14.66 -6.11 8.04
CA PHE A 389 -13.71 -5.05 8.40
C PHE A 389 -13.14 -4.30 7.18
N ILE A 390 -12.89 -5.00 6.07
CA ILE A 390 -12.48 -4.40 4.80
C ILE A 390 -13.64 -3.58 4.23
N MET A 391 -14.85 -4.14 4.15
CA MET A 391 -16.02 -3.44 3.59
C MET A 391 -16.38 -2.18 4.39
N CYS A 392 -16.24 -2.19 5.72
CA CYS A 392 -16.44 -1.03 6.60
C CYS A 392 -15.52 0.18 6.31
N HIS A 393 -14.54 0.05 5.42
CA HIS A 393 -13.80 1.17 4.83
C HIS A 393 -14.72 2.17 4.10
N ILE A 394 -15.84 1.70 3.53
CA ILE A 394 -16.92 2.58 3.06
C ILE A 394 -17.88 2.90 4.22
N PRO A 395 -18.18 4.19 4.48
CA PRO A 395 -19.17 4.60 5.49
C PRO A 395 -20.53 3.92 5.37
N VAL A 396 -21.04 3.63 4.16
CA VAL A 396 -22.33 2.94 3.98
C VAL A 396 -22.32 1.49 4.49
N PHE A 397 -21.21 0.74 4.33
CA PHE A 397 -21.08 -0.59 4.90
C PHE A 397 -20.86 -0.50 6.41
N CYS A 398 -20.12 0.50 6.89
CA CYS A 398 -20.00 0.78 8.33
C CYS A 398 -21.36 1.10 8.97
N TRP A 399 -22.23 1.83 8.24
CA TRP A 399 -23.62 2.12 8.61
C TRP A 399 -24.51 0.88 8.58
N LEU A 400 -24.47 0.07 7.53
CA LEU A 400 -25.28 -1.15 7.46
C LEU A 400 -24.85 -2.17 8.53
N SER A 401 -23.53 -2.33 8.73
CA SER A 401 -22.98 -3.22 9.76
C SER A 401 -23.39 -2.82 11.17
N SER A 402 -23.35 -1.53 11.50
CA SER A 402 -23.87 -1.06 12.79
C SER A 402 -25.39 -1.24 12.90
N ALA A 403 -26.17 -0.88 11.88
CA ALA A 403 -27.64 -0.99 11.91
C ALA A 403 -28.16 -2.42 12.16
N VAL A 404 -27.47 -3.42 11.60
CA VAL A 404 -27.81 -4.84 11.77
C VAL A 404 -27.31 -5.37 13.11
N LEU A 405 -26.01 -5.23 13.38
CA LEU A 405 -25.39 -5.84 14.57
C LEU A 405 -25.88 -5.18 15.87
N GLU A 406 -26.25 -3.90 15.86
CA GLU A 406 -26.87 -3.21 17.00
C GLU A 406 -28.20 -3.87 17.42
N ARG A 407 -28.96 -4.46 16.50
CA ARG A 407 -30.18 -5.22 16.83
C ARG A 407 -29.85 -6.67 17.20
N THR A 408 -29.13 -7.41 16.36
CA THR A 408 -28.88 -8.86 16.57
C THR A 408 -27.96 -9.18 17.76
N ILE A 409 -27.07 -8.27 18.17
CA ILE A 409 -26.19 -8.48 19.36
C ILE A 409 -26.85 -8.00 20.66
N SER A 410 -28.01 -7.32 20.56
CA SER A 410 -28.80 -6.79 21.68
C SER A 410 -30.07 -7.61 21.98
N SER A 411 -30.59 -8.37 21.02
CA SER A 411 -31.61 -9.39 21.29
C SER A 411 -31.06 -10.46 22.24
N LEU A 412 -31.86 -10.84 23.24
CA LEU A 412 -31.56 -11.95 24.15
C LEU A 412 -31.92 -13.31 23.53
N ASP A 413 -32.73 -13.31 22.46
CA ASP A 413 -33.04 -14.47 21.64
C ASP A 413 -31.82 -14.87 20.79
N GLY A 414 -31.54 -16.16 20.73
CA GLY A 414 -30.34 -16.73 20.10
C GLY A 414 -30.32 -16.74 18.57
N GLU A 415 -30.70 -15.64 17.91
CA GLU A 415 -30.42 -15.46 16.47
C GLU A 415 -28.88 -15.51 16.23
N GLU A 416 -28.43 -16.25 15.22
CA GLU A 416 -27.00 -16.34 14.92
C GLU A 416 -26.47 -14.99 14.41
N VAL A 417 -25.37 -14.49 15.00
CA VAL A 417 -24.77 -13.23 14.58
C VAL A 417 -24.17 -13.37 13.17
N PRO A 418 -24.54 -12.52 12.19
CA PRO A 418 -24.08 -12.63 10.81
C PRO A 418 -22.55 -12.66 10.65
N LYS A 419 -22.06 -13.59 9.83
CA LYS A 419 -20.64 -13.81 9.54
C LYS A 419 -20.28 -13.43 8.10
N THR A 420 -21.16 -13.74 7.16
CA THR A 420 -20.99 -13.47 5.72
C THR A 420 -21.68 -12.16 5.29
N LEU A 421 -21.33 -11.62 4.13
CA LEU A 421 -21.96 -10.40 3.62
C LEU A 421 -23.42 -10.64 3.21
N THR A 422 -23.75 -11.80 2.66
CA THR A 422 -25.14 -12.15 2.32
C THR A 422 -26.01 -12.22 3.56
N GLN A 423 -25.52 -12.80 4.66
CA GLN A 423 -26.22 -12.79 5.96
C GLN A 423 -26.49 -11.37 6.45
N MET A 424 -25.49 -10.48 6.40
CA MET A 424 -25.68 -9.06 6.76
C MET A 424 -26.82 -8.40 5.98
N TYR A 425 -26.99 -8.73 4.69
CA TYR A 425 -28.04 -8.16 3.85
C TYR A 425 -29.42 -8.81 4.05
N ILE A 426 -29.48 -10.12 4.34
CA ILE A 426 -30.72 -10.81 4.72
C ILE A 426 -31.24 -10.26 6.06
N HIS A 427 -30.37 -10.14 7.08
CA HIS A 427 -30.75 -9.54 8.37
C HIS A 427 -31.12 -8.06 8.22
N PHE A 428 -30.46 -7.29 7.34
CA PHE A 428 -30.88 -5.92 7.03
C PHE A 428 -32.31 -5.88 6.47
N LEU A 429 -32.63 -6.72 5.47
CA LEU A 429 -33.98 -6.79 4.90
C LEU A 429 -35.03 -7.21 5.94
N LEU A 430 -34.75 -8.25 6.73
CA LEU A 430 -35.57 -8.69 7.87
C LEU A 430 -35.88 -7.55 8.84
N ILE A 431 -34.85 -6.78 9.19
CA ILE A 431 -34.93 -5.65 10.13
C ILE A 431 -35.83 -4.52 9.58
N GLN A 432 -35.78 -4.23 8.28
CA GLN A 432 -36.66 -3.22 7.68
C GLN A 432 -38.12 -3.72 7.63
N THR A 433 -38.39 -4.93 7.17
CA THR A 433 -39.75 -5.48 7.09
C THR A 433 -40.39 -5.65 8.48
N ARG A 434 -39.64 -6.15 9.48
CA ARG A 434 -40.09 -6.17 10.89
C ARG A 434 -40.44 -4.75 11.39
N THR A 435 -39.73 -3.71 10.91
CA THR A 435 -40.00 -2.30 11.27
C THR A 435 -41.22 -1.72 10.54
N LYS A 436 -41.45 -2.06 9.25
CA LYS A 436 -42.69 -1.71 8.51
C LYS A 436 -43.91 -2.21 9.28
N ASN A 437 -43.92 -3.48 9.65
CA ASN A 437 -45.12 -4.12 10.16
C ASN A 437 -45.48 -3.67 11.58
N HIS A 438 -44.50 -3.22 12.39
CA HIS A 438 -44.76 -2.51 13.66
C HIS A 438 -45.29 -1.07 13.47
N ARG A 439 -45.05 -0.41 12.32
CA ARG A 439 -45.53 0.95 12.04
C ARG A 439 -46.96 0.99 11.47
N TYR A 440 -47.50 -0.14 10.98
CA TYR A 440 -48.74 -0.19 10.18
C TYR A 440 -49.78 -1.25 10.61
N SER A 441 -49.64 -1.83 11.82
CA SER A 441 -50.48 -2.94 12.32
C SER A 441 -52.01 -2.72 12.26
N ASP A 442 -52.47 -1.47 12.27
CA ASP A 442 -53.91 -1.11 12.28
C ASP A 442 -54.57 -1.03 10.90
N ARG A 443 -53.86 -1.33 9.79
CA ARG A 443 -54.43 -1.27 8.42
C ARG A 443 -54.09 -2.50 7.57
N ASN A 444 -55.03 -3.45 7.51
CA ASN A 444 -54.99 -4.65 6.66
C ASN A 444 -55.21 -4.37 5.14
N GLU A 445 -54.76 -3.22 4.64
CA GLU A 445 -54.95 -2.76 3.25
C GLU A 445 -53.61 -2.37 2.58
N GLY A 446 -52.51 -3.01 2.98
CA GLY A 446 -51.19 -2.84 2.36
C GLY A 446 -50.82 -3.99 1.42
N PRO A 447 -49.97 -3.76 0.41
CA PRO A 447 -49.41 -4.84 -0.40
C PRO A 447 -48.53 -5.78 0.46
N SER A 448 -48.59 -7.07 0.13
CA SER A 448 -47.83 -8.12 0.82
C SER A 448 -46.33 -7.89 0.71
N ASP A 449 -45.59 -8.22 1.76
CA ASP A 449 -44.13 -8.01 1.81
C ASP A 449 -43.39 -8.86 0.79
N ASP A 450 -43.85 -10.09 0.55
CA ASP A 450 -43.22 -11.02 -0.39
C ASP A 450 -43.35 -10.54 -1.84
N ASP A 451 -44.56 -10.14 -2.25
CA ASP A 451 -44.84 -9.52 -3.57
C ASP A 451 -44.02 -8.24 -3.79
N MET A 452 -43.98 -7.32 -2.81
CA MET A 452 -43.24 -6.07 -2.97
C MET A 452 -41.71 -6.31 -3.01
N ILE A 453 -41.17 -7.27 -2.26
CA ILE A 453 -39.76 -7.67 -2.35
C ILE A 453 -39.46 -8.27 -3.74
N VAL A 454 -40.34 -9.12 -4.29
CA VAL A 454 -40.18 -9.68 -5.65
C VAL A 454 -40.23 -8.57 -6.72
N LYS A 455 -41.19 -7.65 -6.62
CA LYS A 455 -41.32 -6.49 -7.52
C LYS A 455 -40.07 -5.59 -7.50
N LEU A 456 -39.57 -5.27 -6.31
CA LEU A 456 -38.35 -4.46 -6.13
C LEU A 456 -37.10 -5.19 -6.63
N GLY A 457 -37.01 -6.50 -6.44
CA GLY A 457 -35.92 -7.31 -6.98
C GLY A 457 -35.92 -7.39 -8.51
N LYS A 458 -37.11 -7.50 -9.14
CA LYS A 458 -37.27 -7.41 -10.60
C LYS A 458 -36.76 -6.07 -11.14
N LEU A 459 -37.14 -4.98 -10.48
CA LEU A 459 -36.67 -3.63 -10.80
C LEU A 459 -35.16 -3.51 -10.64
N ALA A 460 -34.62 -3.98 -9.51
CA ALA A 460 -33.19 -3.95 -9.23
C ALA A 460 -32.38 -4.68 -10.31
N PHE A 461 -32.81 -5.89 -10.70
CA PHE A 461 -32.19 -6.68 -11.77
C PHE A 461 -32.25 -5.96 -13.13
N GLN A 462 -33.44 -5.50 -13.55
CA GLN A 462 -33.58 -4.82 -14.85
C GLN A 462 -32.80 -3.51 -14.94
N GLN A 463 -32.66 -2.76 -13.84
CA GLN A 463 -31.86 -1.54 -13.85
C GLN A 463 -30.36 -1.83 -13.72
N LEU A 464 -29.97 -2.94 -13.08
CA LEU A 464 -28.57 -3.40 -13.03
C LEU A 464 -28.08 -3.81 -14.43
N GLU A 465 -28.85 -4.59 -15.19
CA GLU A 465 -28.49 -4.93 -16.58
C GLU A 465 -28.44 -3.71 -17.52
N LYS A 466 -29.20 -2.64 -17.21
CA LYS A 466 -29.12 -1.34 -17.93
C LYS A 466 -27.99 -0.41 -17.43
N GLY A 467 -27.31 -0.74 -16.34
CA GLY A 467 -26.32 0.13 -15.68
C GLY A 467 -26.91 1.37 -14.97
N ASN A 468 -28.22 1.40 -14.71
CA ASN A 468 -28.93 2.54 -14.12
C ASN A 468 -28.92 2.51 -12.58
N LEU A 469 -28.58 3.65 -11.96
CA LEU A 469 -28.74 3.90 -10.51
C LEU A 469 -30.10 4.51 -10.14
N ILE A 470 -30.74 5.22 -11.08
CA ILE A 470 -31.99 5.96 -10.87
C ILE A 470 -33.04 5.57 -11.91
N PHE A 471 -34.31 5.63 -11.51
CA PHE A 471 -35.44 5.15 -12.31
C PHE A 471 -36.73 5.93 -12.00
N TYR A 472 -37.70 5.84 -12.90
CA TYR A 472 -38.87 6.73 -12.98
C TYR A 472 -40.18 5.93 -12.89
N GLU A 473 -41.34 6.60 -12.84
CA GLU A 473 -42.64 5.93 -12.73
C GLU A 473 -42.88 4.87 -13.82
N ASP A 474 -42.41 5.08 -15.05
CA ASP A 474 -42.57 4.08 -16.12
C ASP A 474 -41.67 2.85 -15.94
N ASP A 475 -40.51 2.98 -15.30
CA ASP A 475 -39.68 1.84 -14.88
C ASP A 475 -40.40 1.03 -13.78
N LEU A 476 -41.04 1.71 -12.83
CA LEU A 476 -41.85 1.08 -11.76
C LEU A 476 -43.04 0.31 -12.32
N ARG A 477 -43.83 0.95 -13.20
CA ARG A 477 -44.99 0.35 -13.89
C ARG A 477 -44.59 -0.86 -14.72
N THR A 478 -43.45 -0.80 -15.43
CA THR A 478 -42.86 -1.94 -16.16
C THR A 478 -42.49 -3.11 -15.24
N CYS A 479 -42.11 -2.81 -14.00
CA CYS A 479 -41.85 -3.83 -12.98
C CYS A 479 -43.13 -4.38 -12.34
N GLY A 480 -44.24 -3.67 -12.42
CA GLY A 480 -45.52 -4.03 -11.79
C GLY A 480 -45.73 -3.36 -10.42
N ILE A 481 -44.94 -2.33 -10.11
CA ILE A 481 -45.08 -1.50 -8.90
C ILE A 481 -46.00 -0.33 -9.22
N ASP A 482 -47.08 -0.16 -8.47
CA ASP A 482 -47.88 1.07 -8.55
C ASP A 482 -47.20 2.25 -7.84
N VAL A 483 -47.51 3.48 -8.26
CA VAL A 483 -46.96 4.70 -7.66
C VAL A 483 -47.34 4.83 -6.19
N GLN A 484 -48.51 4.35 -5.75
CA GLN A 484 -48.89 4.34 -4.32
C GLN A 484 -48.10 3.28 -3.53
N GLU A 485 -47.87 2.10 -4.11
CA GLU A 485 -46.99 1.07 -3.50
C GLU A 485 -45.57 1.61 -3.31
N ALA A 486 -45.03 2.31 -4.32
CA ALA A 486 -43.73 2.95 -4.26
C ALA A 486 -43.66 4.08 -3.22
N VAL A 487 -44.70 4.91 -3.10
CA VAL A 487 -44.81 5.95 -2.06
C VAL A 487 -44.80 5.32 -0.66
N VAL A 488 -45.62 4.30 -0.42
CA VAL A 488 -45.68 3.62 0.89
C VAL A 488 -44.36 2.95 1.21
N TYR A 489 -43.77 2.19 0.27
CA TYR A 489 -42.52 1.49 0.55
C TYR A 489 -41.32 2.44 0.68
N SER A 490 -41.29 3.56 -0.06
CA SER A 490 -40.25 4.58 0.09
C SER A 490 -40.36 5.37 1.42
N GLY A 491 -41.58 5.61 1.90
CA GLY A 491 -41.81 6.29 3.18
C GLY A 491 -41.59 5.42 4.42
N VAL A 492 -41.64 4.09 4.29
CA VAL A 492 -41.57 3.15 5.43
C VAL A 492 -40.30 2.30 5.43
N CYS A 493 -39.77 1.97 4.26
CA CYS A 493 -38.51 1.25 4.05
C CYS A 493 -37.48 2.15 3.33
N SER A 494 -37.42 3.45 3.69
CA SER A 494 -36.57 4.46 3.05
C SER A 494 -35.06 4.15 3.06
N GLN A 495 -34.67 3.16 3.87
CA GLN A 495 -33.31 2.65 4.06
C GLN A 495 -32.93 1.61 2.99
N ILE A 496 -33.90 1.12 2.21
CA ILE A 496 -33.73 0.25 1.03
C ILE A 496 -33.97 1.07 -0.25
N PHE A 497 -35.15 1.68 -0.33
CA PHE A 497 -35.73 2.29 -1.54
C PHE A 497 -36.18 3.70 -1.22
N LYS A 498 -35.75 4.69 -2.01
CA LYS A 498 -35.96 6.11 -1.69
C LYS A 498 -36.71 6.82 -2.81
N GLU A 499 -37.73 7.59 -2.45
CA GLU A 499 -38.37 8.60 -3.30
C GLU A 499 -37.73 9.95 -3.02
N GLU A 500 -37.45 10.72 -4.08
CA GLU A 500 -37.06 12.12 -3.98
C GLU A 500 -37.96 12.97 -4.88
N CYS A 501 -38.75 13.85 -4.23
CA CYS A 501 -39.58 14.83 -4.91
C CYS A 501 -38.71 15.98 -5.44
N ALA A 502 -38.68 16.14 -6.76
CA ALA A 502 -38.10 17.33 -7.36
C ALA A 502 -39.07 18.52 -7.35
N LEU A 503 -38.53 19.68 -7.70
CA LEU A 503 -39.22 20.98 -7.72
C LEU A 503 -40.41 21.02 -8.70
N THR A 504 -40.43 20.11 -9.68
CA THR A 504 -41.43 19.96 -10.74
C THR A 504 -42.58 19.02 -10.37
N GLN A 505 -42.74 18.63 -9.10
CA GLN A 505 -43.70 17.63 -8.57
C GLN A 505 -43.50 16.18 -9.08
N SER A 506 -42.81 15.99 -10.20
CA SER A 506 -42.34 14.70 -10.72
C SER A 506 -41.35 14.03 -9.77
N LYS A 507 -41.48 12.71 -9.62
CA LYS A 507 -40.72 11.89 -8.66
C LYS A 507 -39.58 11.14 -9.35
N VAL A 508 -38.45 11.00 -8.64
CA VAL A 508 -37.39 10.02 -8.99
C VAL A 508 -37.22 9.05 -7.85
N TYR A 509 -36.90 7.81 -8.20
CA TYR A 509 -36.67 6.72 -7.27
C TYR A 509 -35.26 6.14 -7.46
N CYS A 510 -34.65 5.69 -6.35
CA CYS A 510 -33.37 4.98 -6.36
C CYS A 510 -33.30 3.97 -5.20
N PHE A 511 -32.34 3.05 -5.25
CA PHE A 511 -31.90 2.32 -4.06
C PHE A 511 -30.93 3.18 -3.25
N VAL A 512 -30.85 2.96 -1.93
CA VAL A 512 -29.95 3.75 -1.05
C VAL A 512 -28.46 3.49 -1.35
N HIS A 513 -28.14 2.32 -1.91
CA HIS A 513 -26.80 1.99 -2.38
C HIS A 513 -26.81 0.95 -3.50
N LEU A 514 -25.79 0.95 -4.36
CA LEU A 514 -25.66 -0.02 -5.47
C LEU A 514 -25.65 -1.48 -4.95
N SER A 515 -25.01 -1.75 -3.82
CA SER A 515 -25.01 -3.09 -3.21
C SER A 515 -26.39 -3.57 -2.74
N ILE A 516 -27.34 -2.66 -2.45
CA ILE A 516 -28.73 -3.03 -2.17
C ILE A 516 -29.45 -3.43 -3.46
N GLN A 517 -29.16 -2.75 -4.58
CA GLN A 517 -29.62 -3.13 -5.91
C GLN A 517 -29.02 -4.47 -6.37
N GLU A 518 -27.71 -4.68 -6.19
CA GLU A 518 -27.03 -5.95 -6.49
C GLU A 518 -27.60 -7.12 -5.63
N PHE A 519 -27.89 -6.88 -4.35
CA PHE A 519 -28.52 -7.87 -3.47
C PHE A 519 -29.97 -8.19 -3.88
N LEU A 520 -30.82 -7.19 -4.09
CA LEU A 520 -32.22 -7.42 -4.48
C LEU A 520 -32.35 -8.04 -5.88
N ALA A 521 -31.42 -7.72 -6.80
CA ALA A 521 -31.30 -8.40 -8.08
C ALA A 521 -30.96 -9.89 -7.90
N ALA A 522 -30.03 -10.23 -6.99
CA ALA A 522 -29.69 -11.61 -6.68
C ALA A 522 -30.86 -12.37 -6.04
N VAL A 523 -31.60 -11.75 -5.10
CA VAL A 523 -32.84 -12.29 -4.53
C VAL A 523 -33.87 -12.60 -5.63
N TYR A 524 -34.09 -11.69 -6.58
CA TYR A 524 -35.02 -11.93 -7.68
C TYR A 524 -34.60 -13.09 -8.60
N VAL A 525 -33.34 -13.15 -9.01
CA VAL A 525 -32.83 -14.25 -9.87
C VAL A 525 -32.94 -15.60 -9.15
N PHE A 526 -32.59 -15.64 -7.86
CA PHE A 526 -32.76 -16.83 -7.02
C PHE A 526 -34.23 -17.27 -6.93
N LEU A 527 -35.16 -16.36 -6.63
CA LEU A 527 -36.60 -16.66 -6.51
C LEU A 527 -37.22 -17.12 -7.83
N MET A 528 -36.89 -16.47 -8.96
CA MET A 528 -37.42 -16.85 -10.27
C MET A 528 -36.89 -18.22 -10.71
N CYS A 529 -35.65 -18.56 -10.35
CA CYS A 529 -35.09 -19.87 -10.58
C CYS A 529 -35.75 -20.94 -9.68
N LYS A 530 -35.80 -20.71 -8.36
CA LYS A 530 -36.27 -21.71 -7.38
C LYS A 530 -37.80 -21.91 -7.37
N CYS A 531 -38.58 -20.86 -7.56
CA CYS A 531 -40.04 -20.91 -7.44
C CYS A 531 -40.77 -21.05 -8.79
N LYS A 532 -40.07 -20.86 -9.93
CA LYS A 532 -40.68 -20.91 -11.29
C LYS A 532 -39.85 -21.68 -12.33
N ASN A 533 -38.77 -22.36 -11.91
CA ASN A 533 -37.82 -23.07 -12.79
C ASN A 533 -37.29 -22.23 -13.97
N TRP A 534 -37.23 -20.91 -13.84
CA TRP A 534 -36.81 -20.01 -14.92
C TRP A 534 -35.51 -19.27 -14.58
N ASN A 535 -34.44 -19.64 -15.30
CA ASN A 535 -33.17 -18.93 -15.25
C ASN A 535 -33.25 -17.61 -16.05
N VAL A 536 -33.43 -16.49 -15.35
CA VAL A 536 -33.52 -15.15 -15.98
C VAL A 536 -32.18 -14.69 -16.60
N LEU A 537 -31.05 -15.33 -16.26
CA LEU A 537 -29.74 -15.00 -16.83
C LEU A 537 -29.53 -15.55 -18.25
N ASP A 538 -30.41 -16.44 -18.72
CA ASP A 538 -30.33 -17.09 -20.02
C ASP A 538 -31.57 -16.74 -20.88
N GLN A 539 -31.32 -16.15 -22.06
CA GLN A 539 -32.38 -15.77 -23.00
C GLN A 539 -32.74 -16.91 -23.98
N THR A 540 -32.08 -18.06 -23.86
CA THR A 540 -32.19 -19.22 -24.77
C THR A 540 -32.65 -20.52 -24.10
N SER A 541 -32.68 -20.57 -22.75
CA SER A 541 -33.04 -21.79 -22.02
C SER A 541 -34.53 -22.13 -22.13
N CYS A 542 -34.83 -23.35 -22.57
CA CYS A 542 -36.16 -23.96 -22.40
C CYS A 542 -36.39 -24.29 -20.91
N THR A 543 -37.65 -24.27 -20.45
CA THR A 543 -38.00 -24.56 -19.05
C THR A 543 -37.66 -26.01 -18.68
N THR A 544 -36.71 -26.23 -17.77
CA THR A 544 -36.39 -27.56 -17.26
C THR A 544 -37.44 -28.02 -16.24
N THR A 545 -37.82 -29.29 -16.32
CA THR A 545 -38.72 -29.92 -15.34
C THR A 545 -38.03 -30.19 -14.00
N ASP A 546 -36.70 -30.27 -13.98
CA ASP A 546 -35.88 -30.35 -12.77
C ASP A 546 -35.46 -28.94 -12.29
N ALA A 547 -35.82 -28.63 -11.05
CA ALA A 547 -35.50 -27.38 -10.37
C ALA A 547 -34.05 -27.33 -9.81
N ASN A 548 -33.46 -28.48 -9.50
CA ASN A 548 -32.06 -28.56 -9.04
C ASN A 548 -31.11 -28.32 -10.21
N GLN A 549 -31.41 -28.91 -11.39
CA GLN A 549 -30.66 -28.64 -12.62
C GLN A 549 -30.78 -27.17 -13.03
N ALA A 550 -31.98 -26.56 -12.93
CA ALA A 550 -32.18 -25.13 -13.17
C ALA A 550 -31.29 -24.26 -12.27
N LEU A 551 -31.21 -24.57 -10.97
CA LEU A 551 -30.39 -23.83 -10.00
C LEU A 551 -28.89 -23.94 -10.32
N ILE A 552 -28.41 -25.14 -10.66
CA ILE A 552 -27.01 -25.38 -11.02
C ILE A 552 -26.64 -24.62 -12.30
N ASP A 553 -27.48 -24.65 -13.35
CA ASP A 553 -27.20 -23.95 -14.60
C ASP A 553 -27.36 -22.43 -14.49
N MET A 554 -28.22 -21.95 -13.60
CA MET A 554 -28.29 -20.55 -13.19
C MET A 554 -26.98 -20.10 -12.51
N HIS A 555 -26.46 -20.87 -11.55
CA HIS A 555 -25.16 -20.58 -10.93
C HIS A 555 -24.02 -20.58 -11.94
N ARG A 556 -23.95 -21.59 -12.84
CA ARG A 556 -22.94 -21.67 -13.90
C ARG A 556 -22.97 -20.43 -14.80
N ASN A 557 -24.16 -20.03 -15.25
CA ASN A 557 -24.34 -18.83 -16.07
C ASN A 557 -23.98 -17.54 -15.33
N ALA A 558 -24.25 -17.44 -14.02
CA ALA A 558 -23.83 -16.31 -13.20
C ALA A 558 -22.29 -16.23 -13.05
N ILE A 559 -21.64 -17.36 -12.76
CA ILE A 559 -20.19 -17.48 -12.64
C ILE A 559 -19.51 -17.10 -13.96
N ASP A 560 -19.96 -17.65 -15.09
CA ASP A 560 -19.38 -17.34 -16.40
C ASP A 560 -19.67 -15.90 -16.86
N ARG A 561 -20.82 -15.30 -16.53
CA ARG A 561 -21.06 -13.86 -16.75
C ARG A 561 -20.09 -13.00 -15.95
N ALA A 562 -19.87 -13.31 -14.66
CA ALA A 562 -18.94 -12.56 -13.82
C ALA A 562 -17.47 -12.72 -14.27
N LEU A 563 -17.04 -13.95 -14.63
CA LEU A 563 -15.70 -14.20 -15.16
C LEU A 563 -15.44 -13.52 -16.51
N LYS A 564 -16.48 -13.27 -17.32
CA LYS A 564 -16.40 -12.47 -18.55
C LYS A 564 -16.37 -10.96 -18.29
N SER A 565 -16.73 -10.50 -17.09
CA SER A 565 -16.64 -9.08 -16.70
C SER A 565 -15.18 -8.62 -16.65
N GLU A 566 -14.87 -7.51 -17.31
CA GLU A 566 -13.53 -6.90 -17.27
C GLU A 566 -13.31 -6.13 -15.97
N ASN A 567 -14.27 -5.27 -15.59
CA ASN A 567 -14.20 -4.49 -14.35
C ASN A 567 -14.68 -5.26 -13.10
N GLY A 568 -15.44 -6.35 -13.26
CA GLY A 568 -16.02 -7.11 -12.15
C GLY A 568 -17.36 -6.57 -11.65
N HIS A 569 -18.14 -5.89 -12.49
CA HIS A 569 -19.41 -5.28 -12.07
C HIS A 569 -20.52 -6.28 -11.67
N LEU A 570 -20.26 -7.58 -11.75
CA LEU A 570 -21.16 -8.64 -11.27
C LEU A 570 -20.59 -9.38 -10.05
N ASP A 571 -19.41 -8.99 -9.57
CA ASP A 571 -18.68 -9.74 -8.54
C ASP A 571 -19.42 -9.75 -7.20
N LEU A 572 -20.08 -8.65 -6.83
CA LEU A 572 -20.89 -8.58 -5.61
C LEU A 572 -22.26 -9.24 -5.76
N PHE A 573 -22.92 -9.06 -6.92
CA PHE A 573 -24.13 -9.78 -7.29
C PHE A 573 -23.92 -11.31 -7.23
N LEU A 574 -22.78 -11.82 -7.72
CA LEU A 574 -22.44 -13.25 -7.67
C LEU A 574 -22.22 -13.73 -6.23
N ARG A 575 -21.49 -12.97 -5.40
CA ARG A 575 -21.30 -13.28 -3.97
C ARG A 575 -22.65 -13.44 -3.26
N PHE A 576 -23.59 -12.50 -3.48
CA PHE A 576 -24.94 -12.59 -2.92
C PHE A 576 -25.77 -13.76 -3.47
N LEU A 577 -25.76 -13.98 -4.79
CA LEU A 577 -26.56 -15.00 -5.45
C LEU A 577 -26.17 -16.42 -5.00
N LEU A 578 -24.87 -16.68 -4.83
CA LEU A 578 -24.38 -17.95 -4.30
C LEU A 578 -24.65 -18.08 -2.80
N GLY A 579 -24.46 -17.01 -2.02
CA GLY A 579 -24.78 -17.00 -0.58
C GLY A 579 -26.26 -17.25 -0.29
N LEU A 580 -27.18 -16.78 -1.13
CA LEU A 580 -28.62 -17.01 -1.02
C LEU A 580 -28.99 -18.50 -1.19
N SER A 581 -28.19 -19.27 -1.92
CA SER A 581 -28.41 -20.69 -2.15
C SER A 581 -28.01 -21.59 -0.96
N LEU A 582 -27.40 -21.05 0.10
CA LEU A 582 -27.08 -21.79 1.32
C LEU A 582 -28.33 -22.00 2.20
N GLU A 583 -28.62 -23.23 2.65
CA GLU A 583 -29.86 -23.58 3.37
C GLU A 583 -30.15 -22.74 4.63
N SER A 584 -29.15 -22.37 5.42
CA SER A 584 -29.33 -21.48 6.57
C SER A 584 -29.78 -20.07 6.16
N ASN A 585 -29.25 -19.55 5.06
CA ASN A 585 -29.63 -18.25 4.50
C ASN A 585 -31.05 -18.31 3.87
N GLN A 586 -31.40 -19.44 3.24
CA GLN A 586 -32.77 -19.71 2.78
C GLN A 586 -33.76 -19.76 3.95
N THR A 587 -33.37 -20.40 5.07
CA THR A 587 -34.21 -20.52 6.28
C THR A 587 -34.49 -19.16 6.92
N LEU A 588 -33.50 -18.26 6.97
CA LEU A 588 -33.71 -16.87 7.38
C LEU A 588 -34.69 -16.15 6.44
N LEU A 589 -34.51 -16.32 5.12
CA LEU A 589 -35.31 -15.66 4.08
C LEU A 589 -36.77 -16.14 4.02
N HIS A 590 -37.04 -17.41 4.37
CA HIS A 590 -38.38 -18.01 4.42
C HIS A 590 -39.36 -17.21 5.29
N SER A 591 -38.87 -16.53 6.33
CA SER A 591 -39.70 -15.69 7.20
C SER A 591 -40.20 -14.40 6.55
N LEU A 592 -39.65 -14.01 5.38
CA LEU A 592 -40.12 -12.93 4.51
C LEU A 592 -40.81 -13.45 3.25
N LEU A 593 -40.34 -14.59 2.75
CA LEU A 593 -40.71 -15.15 1.46
C LEU A 593 -41.10 -16.62 1.67
N PRO A 594 -42.34 -16.94 2.09
CA PRO A 594 -42.78 -18.31 2.37
C PRO A 594 -42.71 -19.27 1.17
N GLN A 595 -42.54 -18.71 -0.02
CA GLN A 595 -42.30 -19.40 -1.29
C GLN A 595 -40.91 -20.09 -1.32
N VAL A 596 -40.01 -19.75 -0.39
CA VAL A 596 -38.65 -20.31 -0.23
C VAL A 596 -38.64 -21.41 0.84
N GLY A 597 -39.35 -22.51 0.58
CA GLY A 597 -39.31 -23.70 1.47
C GLY A 597 -37.89 -24.26 1.62
N PRO A 598 -37.52 -24.80 2.81
CA PRO A 598 -36.23 -25.47 2.98
C PRO A 598 -36.17 -26.73 2.12
N SER A 599 -35.00 -27.03 1.57
CA SER A 599 -34.83 -28.11 0.59
C SER A 599 -33.39 -28.58 0.59
N LEU A 600 -33.15 -29.88 0.77
CA LEU A 600 -31.82 -30.48 0.62
C LEU A 600 -31.36 -30.38 -0.84
N GLN A 601 -30.66 -29.29 -1.15
CA GLN A 601 -30.07 -29.00 -2.45
C GLN A 601 -28.55 -29.01 -2.32
N THR A 602 -27.90 -29.99 -2.93
CA THR A 602 -26.44 -30.15 -2.86
C THR A 602 -25.72 -29.07 -3.66
N ILE A 603 -25.36 -27.98 -2.97
CA ILE A 603 -24.47 -26.93 -3.47
C ILE A 603 -23.10 -27.46 -3.94
N GLU A 604 -22.74 -28.70 -3.57
CA GLU A 604 -21.59 -29.49 -4.01
C GLU A 604 -21.31 -29.35 -5.52
N ALA A 605 -22.33 -29.52 -6.37
CA ALA A 605 -22.17 -29.40 -7.83
C ALA A 605 -21.81 -27.98 -8.31
N THR A 606 -22.16 -26.96 -7.51
CA THR A 606 -21.78 -25.56 -7.74
C THR A 606 -20.39 -25.28 -7.18
N VAL A 607 -20.09 -25.78 -5.97
CA VAL A 607 -18.77 -25.70 -5.32
C VAL A 607 -17.70 -26.33 -6.21
N GLU A 608 -17.95 -27.52 -6.75
CA GLU A 608 -17.01 -28.22 -7.62
C GLU A 608 -16.83 -27.51 -8.97
N TYR A 609 -17.89 -26.93 -9.53
CA TYR A 609 -17.78 -26.05 -10.70
C TYR A 609 -16.96 -24.78 -10.41
N ILE A 610 -17.08 -24.20 -9.21
CA ILE A 610 -16.22 -23.07 -8.79
C ILE A 610 -14.77 -23.50 -8.66
N LYS A 611 -14.46 -24.65 -8.04
CA LYS A 611 -13.09 -25.19 -7.95
C LYS A 611 -12.49 -25.46 -9.32
N MET A 612 -13.25 -26.10 -10.21
CA MET A 612 -12.88 -26.31 -11.61
C MET A 612 -12.55 -24.98 -12.30
N LYS A 613 -13.42 -23.96 -12.16
CA LYS A 613 -13.19 -22.62 -12.72
C LYS A 613 -11.99 -21.92 -12.10
N ILE A 614 -11.67 -22.14 -10.82
CA ILE A 614 -10.45 -21.59 -10.19
C ILE A 614 -9.20 -22.21 -10.80
N GLU A 615 -9.18 -23.52 -11.07
CA GLU A 615 -8.04 -24.21 -11.69
C GLU A 615 -7.94 -23.92 -13.21
N GLU A 616 -9.06 -23.64 -13.90
CA GLU A 616 -9.07 -23.13 -15.28
C GLU A 616 -8.59 -21.66 -15.40
N ASN A 617 -8.77 -20.83 -14.37
CA ASN A 617 -8.52 -19.39 -14.46
C ASN A 617 -7.03 -19.02 -14.36
N SER A 618 -6.52 -18.37 -15.40
CA SER A 618 -5.17 -17.79 -15.40
C SER A 618 -5.04 -16.51 -14.57
N SER A 619 -6.14 -15.82 -14.28
CA SER A 619 -6.16 -14.54 -13.54
C SER A 619 -6.39 -14.74 -12.05
N THR A 620 -5.33 -14.55 -11.25
CA THR A 620 -5.40 -14.58 -9.78
C THR A 620 -6.47 -13.64 -9.22
N GLU A 621 -6.66 -12.45 -9.82
CA GLU A 621 -7.65 -11.46 -9.38
C GLU A 621 -9.08 -11.99 -9.51
N LYS A 622 -9.38 -12.76 -10.58
CA LYS A 622 -10.68 -13.40 -10.78
C LYS A 622 -10.86 -14.62 -9.86
N SER A 623 -9.81 -15.43 -9.69
CA SER A 623 -9.83 -16.57 -8.75
C SER A 623 -10.02 -16.13 -7.29
N VAL A 624 -9.44 -15.00 -6.86
CA VAL A 624 -9.69 -14.42 -5.54
C VAL A 624 -11.16 -14.05 -5.33
N ASN A 625 -11.86 -13.52 -6.36
CA ASN A 625 -13.31 -13.29 -6.25
C ASN A 625 -14.10 -14.60 -6.08
N LEU A 626 -13.68 -15.68 -6.75
CA LEU A 626 -14.27 -17.01 -6.55
C LEU A 626 -14.03 -17.58 -5.14
N PHE A 627 -12.90 -17.26 -4.48
CA PHE A 627 -12.71 -17.58 -3.06
C PHE A 627 -13.63 -16.79 -2.12
N TYR A 628 -13.93 -15.53 -2.41
CA TYR A 628 -15.00 -14.82 -1.68
C TYR A 628 -16.38 -15.46 -1.91
N CYS A 629 -16.65 -16.03 -3.09
CA CYS A 629 -17.88 -16.78 -3.35
C CYS A 629 -17.94 -18.11 -2.58
N LEU A 630 -16.83 -18.86 -2.50
CA LEU A 630 -16.73 -20.05 -1.65
C LEU A 630 -16.90 -19.70 -0.16
N ASN A 631 -16.40 -18.54 0.29
CA ASN A 631 -16.61 -18.06 1.65
C ASN A 631 -18.09 -17.73 1.95
N GLU A 632 -18.85 -17.16 1.01
CA GLU A 632 -20.31 -16.98 1.17
C GLU A 632 -21.09 -18.31 1.17
N LEU A 633 -20.52 -19.37 0.57
CA LEU A 633 -21.00 -20.76 0.65
C LEU A 633 -20.47 -21.53 1.88
N ASN A 634 -19.72 -20.88 2.78
CA ASN A 634 -18.98 -21.47 3.92
C ASN A 634 -17.93 -22.56 3.56
N GLU A 635 -17.58 -22.71 2.28
CA GLU A 635 -16.65 -23.73 1.79
C GLU A 635 -15.18 -23.29 1.90
N LEU A 636 -14.60 -23.51 3.07
CA LEU A 636 -13.22 -23.14 3.40
C LEU A 636 -12.25 -24.33 3.35
N THR A 637 -12.57 -25.40 2.61
CA THR A 637 -11.78 -26.64 2.53
C THR A 637 -10.35 -26.39 2.03
N ILE A 638 -10.19 -25.84 0.81
CA ILE A 638 -8.88 -25.52 0.21
C ILE A 638 -8.14 -24.44 1.03
N VAL A 639 -8.87 -23.50 1.63
CA VAL A 639 -8.29 -22.44 2.49
C VAL A 639 -7.64 -23.05 3.74
N LYS A 640 -8.32 -24.00 4.40
CA LYS A 640 -7.78 -24.73 5.57
C LYS A 640 -6.60 -25.63 5.19
N GLU A 641 -6.64 -26.24 4.02
CA GLU A 641 -5.53 -27.04 3.48
C GLU A 641 -4.27 -26.18 3.30
N VAL A 642 -4.41 -25.01 2.67
CA VAL A 642 -3.31 -24.06 2.46
C VAL A 642 -2.85 -23.39 3.75
N GLN A 643 -3.74 -23.16 4.72
CA GLN A 643 -3.34 -22.77 6.08
C GLN A 643 -2.50 -23.86 6.76
N ARG A 644 -2.87 -25.15 6.62
CA ARG A 644 -2.04 -26.28 7.09
C ARG A 644 -0.70 -26.38 6.38
N TYR A 645 -0.65 -26.04 5.09
CA TYR A 645 0.59 -25.94 4.32
C TYR A 645 1.48 -24.79 4.82
N LEU A 646 0.91 -23.64 5.20
CA LEU A 646 1.66 -22.55 5.84
C LEU A 646 2.15 -22.89 7.26
N SER A 647 1.60 -23.94 7.88
CA SER A 647 2.03 -24.47 9.18
C SER A 647 2.93 -25.72 9.07
N SER A 648 3.29 -26.19 7.88
CA SER A 648 4.24 -27.30 7.73
C SER A 648 5.21 -27.04 6.58
N GLU A 649 6.51 -27.11 6.85
CA GLU A 649 7.61 -26.73 5.92
C GLU A 649 7.80 -27.71 4.74
N SER A 650 6.73 -27.97 4.01
CA SER A 650 6.62 -28.98 2.98
C SER A 650 6.82 -28.38 1.58
N SER A 651 7.73 -28.96 0.80
CA SER A 651 8.17 -28.44 -0.50
C SER A 651 7.37 -29.00 -1.69
N SER A 652 6.09 -29.34 -1.49
CA SER A 652 5.20 -29.83 -2.55
C SER A 652 4.87 -28.74 -3.58
N LYS A 653 4.59 -29.14 -4.82
CA LYS A 653 4.18 -28.21 -5.89
C LYS A 653 2.67 -27.90 -5.76
N LEU A 654 2.34 -26.63 -5.49
CA LEU A 654 0.96 -26.17 -5.39
C LEU A 654 0.22 -26.15 -6.74
N SER A 655 -1.09 -26.47 -6.72
CA SER A 655 -2.04 -26.30 -7.83
C SER A 655 -2.42 -24.82 -8.04
N LEU A 656 -3.13 -24.50 -9.11
CA LEU A 656 -3.60 -23.14 -9.41
C LEU A 656 -4.64 -22.67 -8.39
N ALA A 657 -5.50 -23.57 -7.92
CA ALA A 657 -6.41 -23.34 -6.79
C ALA A 657 -5.69 -23.14 -5.47
N GLN A 658 -4.67 -23.95 -5.15
CA GLN A 658 -3.87 -23.77 -3.93
C GLN A 658 -3.07 -22.45 -3.96
N TRP A 659 -2.50 -22.06 -5.12
CA TRP A 659 -1.88 -20.74 -5.31
C TRP A 659 -2.85 -19.58 -5.09
N SER A 660 -4.06 -19.70 -5.66
CA SER A 660 -5.10 -18.68 -5.53
C SER A 660 -5.66 -18.59 -4.11
N ALA A 661 -5.78 -19.73 -3.41
CA ALA A 661 -6.11 -19.78 -1.99
C ALA A 661 -5.02 -19.18 -1.10
N LEU A 662 -3.74 -19.39 -1.42
CA LEU A 662 -2.62 -18.77 -0.71
C LEU A 662 -2.67 -17.24 -0.84
N VAL A 663 -2.93 -16.73 -2.05
CA VAL A 663 -3.13 -15.29 -2.27
C VAL A 663 -4.35 -14.78 -1.51
N PHE A 664 -5.47 -15.50 -1.51
CA PHE A 664 -6.65 -15.16 -0.71
C PHE A 664 -6.31 -15.09 0.80
N VAL A 665 -5.61 -16.08 1.35
CA VAL A 665 -5.20 -16.12 2.77
C VAL A 665 -4.29 -14.94 3.12
N LEU A 666 -3.25 -14.68 2.31
CA LEU A 666 -2.30 -13.58 2.55
C LEU A 666 -2.93 -12.19 2.37
N LEU A 667 -4.04 -12.08 1.63
CA LEU A 667 -4.81 -10.84 1.47
C LEU A 667 -5.95 -10.69 2.49
N THR A 668 -6.35 -11.77 3.17
CA THR A 668 -7.44 -11.80 4.18
C THR A 668 -6.95 -12.10 5.61
N SER A 669 -5.64 -12.12 5.84
CA SER A 669 -5.06 -12.17 7.19
C SER A 669 -5.43 -10.93 8.03
N GLU A 670 -5.56 -11.13 9.34
CA GLU A 670 -5.76 -10.02 10.30
C GLU A 670 -4.55 -9.08 10.32
N THR A 671 -3.34 -9.66 10.35
CA THR A 671 -2.08 -8.94 10.20
C THR A 671 -1.93 -8.37 8.79
N LYS A 672 -1.39 -7.15 8.71
CA LYS A 672 -0.99 -6.50 7.45
C LYS A 672 0.37 -7.07 7.02
N LEU A 673 0.47 -7.61 5.81
CA LEU A 673 1.73 -8.16 5.30
C LEU A 673 2.62 -7.04 4.74
N ASP A 674 3.23 -6.25 5.62
CA ASP A 674 4.12 -5.15 5.25
C ASP A 674 5.42 -5.66 4.59
N VAL A 675 5.92 -6.82 5.01
CA VAL A 675 7.09 -7.50 4.43
C VAL A 675 6.64 -8.80 3.79
N PHE A 676 6.71 -8.86 2.46
CA PHE A 676 6.60 -10.11 1.70
C PHE A 676 7.99 -10.69 1.48
N ASP A 677 8.19 -11.96 1.87
CA ASP A 677 9.44 -12.70 1.69
C ASP A 677 9.16 -13.99 0.92
N LEU A 678 9.68 -14.07 -0.31
CA LEU A 678 9.46 -15.21 -1.20
C LEU A 678 10.18 -16.48 -0.72
N LYS A 679 11.17 -16.38 0.17
CA LYS A 679 11.91 -17.55 0.70
C LYS A 679 11.03 -18.47 1.55
N LYS A 680 9.94 -17.91 2.12
CA LYS A 680 8.91 -18.59 2.92
C LYS A 680 7.87 -19.34 2.07
N TYR A 681 7.99 -19.27 0.75
CA TYR A 681 7.09 -19.93 -0.21
C TYR A 681 7.93 -20.59 -1.33
N ILE A 682 7.28 -21.09 -2.39
CA ILE A 682 7.98 -21.75 -3.51
C ILE A 682 8.75 -20.73 -4.36
N ARG A 683 10.06 -20.66 -4.09
CA ARG A 683 11.08 -19.83 -4.76
C ARG A 683 11.13 -20.10 -6.28
N SER A 684 10.34 -19.36 -7.06
CA SER A 684 10.16 -19.60 -8.49
C SER A 684 9.54 -18.39 -9.21
N ASP A 685 9.81 -18.23 -10.51
CA ASP A 685 9.16 -17.22 -11.36
C ASP A 685 7.63 -17.38 -11.36
N GLU A 686 7.12 -18.61 -11.43
CA GLU A 686 5.67 -18.85 -11.43
C GLU A 686 5.06 -18.47 -10.08
N GLY A 687 5.61 -18.96 -8.96
CA GLY A 687 5.10 -18.62 -7.62
C GLY A 687 5.07 -17.12 -7.37
N LEU A 688 6.11 -16.40 -7.80
CA LEU A 688 6.14 -14.93 -7.73
C LEU A 688 5.06 -14.27 -8.60
N VAL A 689 4.85 -14.74 -9.83
CA VAL A 689 3.80 -14.20 -10.72
C VAL A 689 2.40 -14.50 -10.17
N ARG A 690 2.16 -15.66 -9.56
CA ARG A 690 0.90 -15.97 -8.85
C ARG A 690 0.70 -15.05 -7.65
N LEU A 691 1.74 -14.86 -6.83
CA LEU A 691 1.75 -14.00 -5.63
C LEU A 691 1.82 -12.50 -5.94
N MET A 692 1.79 -12.05 -7.20
CA MET A 692 2.02 -10.65 -7.57
C MET A 692 1.03 -9.65 -6.94
N LEU A 693 -0.18 -10.08 -6.57
CA LEU A 693 -1.13 -9.26 -5.81
C LEU A 693 -0.66 -8.98 -4.38
N VAL A 694 -0.01 -9.96 -3.75
CA VAL A 694 0.60 -9.81 -2.43
C VAL A 694 1.78 -8.84 -2.55
N VAL A 695 2.63 -9.00 -3.56
CA VAL A 695 3.77 -8.08 -3.86
C VAL A 695 3.30 -6.63 -4.07
N LYS A 696 2.21 -6.39 -4.83
CA LYS A 696 1.59 -5.06 -4.99
C LYS A 696 1.15 -4.47 -3.63
N SER A 697 0.66 -5.31 -2.71
CA SER A 697 0.07 -4.89 -1.43
C SER A 697 1.08 -4.64 -0.30
N SER A 698 2.29 -5.21 -0.38
CA SER A 698 3.35 -5.06 0.62
C SER A 698 4.18 -3.78 0.46
N GLU A 699 4.84 -3.34 1.53
CA GLU A 699 5.77 -2.19 1.51
C GLU A 699 7.21 -2.62 1.19
N ILE A 700 7.59 -3.85 1.57
CA ILE A 700 8.89 -4.46 1.32
C ILE A 700 8.69 -5.81 0.62
N ALA A 701 9.42 -6.06 -0.47
CA ALA A 701 9.49 -7.35 -1.15
C ALA A 701 10.93 -7.89 -1.13
N LEU A 702 11.15 -8.95 -0.34
CA LEU A 702 12.37 -9.73 -0.27
C LEU A 702 12.25 -10.91 -1.24
N LEU A 703 12.88 -10.77 -2.40
CA LEU A 703 12.87 -11.75 -3.49
C LEU A 703 14.29 -12.29 -3.77
N ASP A 704 15.24 -12.02 -2.89
CA ASP A 704 16.65 -12.35 -3.12
C ASP A 704 16.93 -13.85 -2.97
N ASN A 705 17.87 -14.36 -3.77
CA ASN A 705 18.27 -15.77 -3.78
C ASN A 705 17.09 -16.75 -4.02
N CYS A 706 16.05 -16.29 -4.72
CA CYS A 706 14.83 -17.06 -5.01
C CYS A 706 14.82 -17.76 -6.38
N GLY A 707 15.97 -17.84 -7.07
CA GLY A 707 16.09 -18.54 -8.36
C GLY A 707 15.35 -17.89 -9.53
N LEU A 708 15.00 -16.60 -9.41
CA LEU A 708 14.21 -15.86 -10.38
C LEU A 708 14.97 -15.56 -11.67
N THR A 709 14.24 -15.39 -12.76
CA THR A 709 14.80 -15.14 -14.10
C THR A 709 14.13 -13.93 -14.78
N VAL A 710 14.47 -13.71 -16.04
CA VAL A 710 13.82 -12.73 -16.93
C VAL A 710 12.28 -12.82 -16.96
N ARG A 711 11.69 -13.98 -16.66
CA ARG A 711 10.25 -14.26 -16.85
C ARG A 711 9.36 -13.44 -15.93
N CYS A 712 9.69 -13.30 -14.65
CA CYS A 712 8.90 -12.51 -13.70
C CYS A 712 9.09 -10.98 -13.86
N CYS A 713 10.19 -10.55 -14.49
CA CYS A 713 10.62 -9.14 -14.49
C CYS A 713 9.58 -8.17 -15.05
N LYS A 714 8.84 -8.55 -16.12
CA LYS A 714 7.80 -7.67 -16.68
C LYS A 714 6.60 -7.49 -15.75
N ALA A 715 6.19 -8.57 -15.07
CA ALA A 715 5.10 -8.52 -14.08
C ALA A 715 5.51 -7.70 -12.83
N LEU A 716 6.76 -7.85 -12.37
CA LEU A 716 7.34 -6.99 -11.33
C LEU A 716 7.34 -5.51 -11.73
N GLY A 717 7.69 -5.19 -12.97
CA GLY A 717 7.65 -3.82 -13.49
C GLY A 717 6.25 -3.21 -13.39
N SER A 718 5.23 -3.97 -13.78
CA SER A 718 3.83 -3.54 -13.66
C SER A 718 3.31 -3.52 -12.21
N ALA A 719 3.95 -4.23 -11.29
CA ALA A 719 3.68 -4.14 -9.85
C ALA A 719 4.43 -2.99 -9.13
N LEU A 720 5.34 -2.29 -9.82
CA LEU A 720 6.01 -1.08 -9.32
C LEU A 720 5.25 0.22 -9.61
N ILE A 721 4.19 0.17 -10.44
CA ILE A 721 3.40 1.34 -10.85
C ILE A 721 2.77 2.02 -9.62
N SER A 722 2.98 3.33 -9.46
CA SER A 722 2.65 4.09 -8.25
C SER A 722 1.19 3.99 -7.80
N ASP A 723 0.24 3.83 -8.72
CA ASP A 723 -1.19 3.86 -8.39
C ASP A 723 -1.72 2.59 -7.71
N SER A 724 -1.17 1.43 -8.06
CA SER A 724 -1.60 0.11 -7.56
C SER A 724 -0.62 -0.50 -6.56
N SER A 725 0.50 0.16 -6.27
CA SER A 725 1.60 -0.39 -5.48
C SER A 725 1.83 0.32 -4.14
N ASN A 726 1.92 -0.49 -3.07
CA ASN A 726 2.44 -0.11 -1.77
C ASN A 726 3.96 -0.20 -1.67
N LEU A 727 4.64 -0.73 -2.68
CA LEU A 727 6.06 -1.07 -2.56
C LEU A 727 6.94 0.19 -2.36
N ARG A 728 7.92 0.06 -1.46
CA ARG A 728 8.98 1.04 -1.17
C ARG A 728 10.36 0.40 -1.22
N GLU A 729 10.49 -0.89 -0.90
CA GLU A 729 11.74 -1.62 -1.05
C GLU A 729 11.57 -2.89 -1.89
N LEU A 730 12.48 -3.10 -2.85
CA LEU A 730 12.53 -4.29 -3.69
C LEU A 730 13.96 -4.85 -3.67
N ASN A 731 14.12 -6.06 -3.12
CA ASN A 731 15.39 -6.78 -3.14
C ASN A 731 15.29 -7.96 -4.12
N LEU A 732 16.02 -7.89 -5.23
CA LEU A 732 16.11 -8.92 -6.27
C LEU A 732 17.48 -9.61 -6.31
N SER A 733 18.32 -9.42 -5.28
CA SER A 733 19.72 -9.85 -5.29
C SER A 733 19.91 -11.36 -5.50
N GLY A 734 21.00 -11.78 -6.13
CA GLY A 734 21.34 -13.18 -6.37
C GLY A 734 20.43 -13.92 -7.37
N ASN A 735 19.58 -13.20 -8.12
CA ASN A 735 18.72 -13.77 -9.16
C ASN A 735 19.27 -13.56 -10.57
N SER A 736 19.02 -14.52 -11.48
CA SER A 736 19.57 -14.52 -12.84
C SER A 736 18.70 -13.71 -13.82
N ILE A 737 18.46 -12.44 -13.49
CA ILE A 737 17.64 -11.53 -14.31
C ILE A 737 18.43 -10.92 -15.49
N GLY A 738 19.67 -10.50 -15.26
CA GLY A 738 20.56 -9.86 -16.24
C GLY A 738 19.97 -8.67 -17.01
N ASP A 739 20.65 -8.29 -18.09
CA ASP A 739 20.30 -7.15 -18.94
C ASP A 739 18.89 -7.22 -19.53
N THR A 740 18.44 -8.42 -19.92
CA THR A 740 17.09 -8.64 -20.47
C THR A 740 16.02 -8.51 -19.38
N GLY A 741 16.28 -8.99 -18.16
CA GLY A 741 15.37 -8.80 -17.03
C GLY A 741 15.23 -7.34 -16.65
N LEU A 742 16.34 -6.58 -16.62
CA LEU A 742 16.33 -5.15 -16.34
C LEU A 742 15.55 -4.35 -17.40
N ARG A 743 15.67 -4.73 -18.69
CA ARG A 743 14.82 -4.17 -19.76
C ARG A 743 13.35 -4.52 -19.56
N LEU A 744 13.01 -5.78 -19.27
CA LEU A 744 11.62 -6.21 -19.05
C LEU A 744 10.97 -5.55 -17.82
N LEU A 745 11.74 -5.32 -16.74
CA LEU A 745 11.32 -4.55 -15.57
C LEU A 745 10.98 -3.10 -15.97
N THR A 746 11.82 -2.50 -16.82
CA THR A 746 11.63 -1.14 -17.36
C THR A 746 10.43 -1.06 -18.30
N GLU A 747 10.21 -2.06 -19.17
CA GLU A 747 9.02 -2.18 -20.02
C GLU A 747 7.74 -2.32 -19.20
N GLY A 748 7.76 -3.15 -18.14
CA GLY A 748 6.60 -3.42 -17.29
C GLY A 748 6.11 -2.19 -16.52
N LEU A 749 7.03 -1.30 -16.15
CA LEU A 749 6.74 0.00 -15.51
C LEU A 749 6.15 1.03 -16.49
N GLY A 750 6.26 0.80 -17.81
CA GLY A 750 5.70 1.66 -18.85
C GLY A 750 6.27 3.08 -18.79
N ASN A 751 5.41 4.09 -18.78
CA ASN A 751 5.80 5.49 -18.56
C ASN A 751 5.38 6.01 -17.17
N PHE A 752 4.98 5.12 -16.27
CA PHE A 752 4.56 5.49 -14.92
C PHE A 752 5.78 5.65 -14.00
N GLN A 753 5.61 6.43 -12.94
CA GLN A 753 6.59 6.55 -11.87
C GLN A 753 6.34 5.49 -10.79
N SER A 754 7.36 5.20 -10.00
CA SER A 754 7.26 4.31 -8.84
C SER A 754 7.52 5.04 -7.52
N LYS A 755 6.87 4.57 -6.45
CA LYS A 755 7.09 5.00 -5.06
C LYS A 755 8.32 4.36 -4.41
N LEU A 756 9.09 3.57 -5.17
CA LEU A 756 10.24 2.80 -4.69
C LEU A 756 11.35 3.72 -4.14
N LYS A 757 11.75 3.47 -2.89
CA LYS A 757 12.83 4.15 -2.16
C LYS A 757 14.15 3.37 -2.19
N LYS A 758 14.09 2.03 -2.28
CA LYS A 758 15.27 1.15 -2.27
C LYS A 758 15.11 0.04 -3.32
N LEU A 759 16.14 -0.11 -4.15
CA LEU A 759 16.25 -1.13 -5.17
C LEU A 759 17.60 -1.83 -5.00
N SER A 760 17.57 -3.13 -4.72
CA SER A 760 18.78 -3.95 -4.67
C SER A 760 18.76 -4.99 -5.79
N LEU A 761 19.81 -4.95 -6.60
CA LEU A 761 20.07 -5.78 -7.77
C LEU A 761 21.47 -6.41 -7.65
N SER A 762 21.94 -6.69 -6.42
CA SER A 762 23.27 -7.25 -6.20
C SER A 762 23.37 -8.66 -6.80
N TYR A 763 24.51 -9.00 -7.42
CA TYR A 763 24.76 -10.30 -8.06
C TYR A 763 23.68 -10.72 -9.10
N CYS A 764 23.06 -9.74 -9.78
CA CYS A 764 21.98 -9.96 -10.75
C CYS A 764 22.42 -10.26 -12.20
N ARG A 765 23.73 -10.40 -12.45
CA ARG A 765 24.35 -10.57 -13.79
C ARG A 765 24.09 -9.39 -14.76
N ILE A 766 23.98 -8.18 -14.22
CA ILE A 766 23.89 -6.93 -14.97
C ILE A 766 25.26 -6.62 -15.60
N THR A 767 25.26 -6.17 -16.86
CA THR A 767 26.47 -5.87 -17.63
C THR A 767 26.54 -4.38 -18.02
N PRO A 768 27.65 -3.89 -18.63
CA PRO A 768 27.76 -2.49 -19.03
C PRO A 768 26.72 -2.07 -20.07
N GLN A 769 26.13 -3.03 -20.81
CA GLN A 769 25.19 -2.75 -21.90
C GLN A 769 23.83 -2.25 -21.40
N SER A 770 23.30 -2.84 -20.31
CA SER A 770 22.02 -2.40 -19.74
C SER A 770 22.15 -1.18 -18.83
N CYS A 771 23.38 -0.73 -18.50
CA CYS A 771 23.60 0.49 -17.73
C CYS A 771 23.01 1.75 -18.42
N PHE A 772 22.88 1.76 -19.75
CA PHE A 772 22.15 2.81 -20.47
C PHE A 772 20.65 2.76 -20.16
N THR A 773 20.02 1.58 -20.23
CA THR A 773 18.62 1.39 -19.84
C THR A 773 18.40 1.77 -18.37
N LEU A 774 19.32 1.38 -17.49
CA LEU A 774 19.28 1.73 -16.07
C LEU A 774 19.29 3.25 -15.85
N ALA A 775 20.34 3.93 -16.31
CA ALA A 775 20.54 5.36 -16.11
C ALA A 775 19.52 6.26 -16.83
N SER A 776 19.15 5.89 -18.06
CA SER A 776 18.34 6.73 -18.96
C SER A 776 16.86 6.36 -19.02
N GLN A 777 16.45 5.18 -18.52
CA GLN A 777 15.06 4.71 -18.63
C GLN A 777 14.45 4.18 -17.33
N LEU A 778 15.22 3.49 -16.47
CA LEU A 778 14.69 2.96 -15.21
C LEU A 778 14.77 4.01 -14.09
N LEU A 779 15.96 4.51 -13.76
CA LEU A 779 16.14 5.45 -12.65
C LEU A 779 15.30 6.74 -12.78
N PRO A 780 15.09 7.35 -13.97
CA PRO A 780 14.18 8.48 -14.13
C PRO A 780 12.70 8.19 -13.81
N ARG A 781 12.30 6.91 -13.81
CA ARG A 781 10.95 6.44 -13.41
C ARG A 781 10.89 6.04 -11.92
N LEU A 782 12.00 6.13 -11.18
CA LEU A 782 12.10 5.88 -9.74
C LEU A 782 12.48 7.18 -8.99
N PRO A 783 11.70 8.28 -9.09
CA PRO A 783 12.07 9.61 -8.59
C PRO A 783 12.19 9.73 -7.06
N HIS A 784 11.79 8.69 -6.33
CA HIS A 784 11.90 8.58 -4.88
C HIS A 784 13.05 7.67 -4.41
N LEU A 785 13.86 7.13 -5.34
CA LEU A 785 14.91 6.18 -5.03
C LEU A 785 16.07 6.85 -4.26
N LYS A 786 16.26 6.40 -3.02
CA LYS A 786 17.34 6.82 -2.12
C LYS A 786 18.48 5.81 -2.05
N VAL A 787 18.20 4.52 -2.22
CA VAL A 787 19.20 3.46 -2.12
C VAL A 787 19.20 2.63 -3.40
N LEU A 788 20.35 2.55 -4.05
CA LEU A 788 20.59 1.72 -5.22
C LEU A 788 21.81 0.83 -4.96
N ASP A 789 21.57 -0.48 -4.95
CA ASP A 789 22.62 -1.48 -4.78
C ASP A 789 22.77 -2.29 -6.08
N LEU A 790 23.95 -2.21 -6.68
CA LEU A 790 24.32 -2.90 -7.92
C LEU A 790 25.54 -3.80 -7.73
N SER A 791 25.90 -4.11 -6.47
CA SER A 791 27.11 -4.85 -6.12
C SER A 791 27.24 -6.20 -6.86
N GLU A 792 28.45 -6.72 -7.02
CA GLU A 792 28.73 -8.04 -7.60
C GLU A 792 28.18 -8.22 -9.04
N ASN A 793 28.07 -7.12 -9.79
CA ASN A 793 27.70 -7.08 -11.21
C ASN A 793 28.85 -6.49 -12.04
N SER A 794 29.18 -7.07 -13.21
CA SER A 794 30.34 -6.62 -14.00
C SER A 794 30.06 -5.35 -14.84
N LEU A 795 29.80 -4.22 -14.16
CA LEU A 795 29.43 -2.94 -14.79
C LEU A 795 30.58 -2.27 -15.54
N ARG A 796 31.82 -2.41 -15.02
CA ARG A 796 33.07 -1.88 -15.60
C ARG A 796 33.06 -0.36 -15.82
N GLN A 797 34.16 0.19 -16.34
CA GLN A 797 34.30 1.64 -16.54
C GLN A 797 33.25 2.24 -17.49
N THR A 798 32.71 1.48 -18.44
CA THR A 798 31.66 1.95 -19.35
C THR A 798 30.29 2.02 -18.68
N GLY A 799 29.90 1.02 -17.88
CA GLY A 799 28.65 1.05 -17.12
C GLY A 799 28.65 2.13 -16.04
N ILE A 800 29.78 2.30 -15.34
CA ILE A 800 29.97 3.37 -14.36
C ILE A 800 29.89 4.76 -15.00
N LYS A 801 30.50 4.97 -16.18
CA LYS A 801 30.37 6.24 -16.93
C LYS A 801 28.94 6.53 -17.38
N LEU A 802 28.12 5.50 -17.61
CA LEU A 802 26.68 5.67 -17.89
C LEU A 802 25.88 6.03 -16.63
N LEU A 803 26.11 5.34 -15.49
CA LEU A 803 25.50 5.69 -14.20
C LEU A 803 25.84 7.12 -13.76
N ALA A 804 27.09 7.55 -13.98
CA ALA A 804 27.53 8.92 -13.71
C ALA A 804 26.72 9.99 -14.48
N THR A 805 26.12 9.68 -15.63
CA THR A 805 25.23 10.64 -16.32
C THR A 805 23.92 10.86 -15.58
N HIS A 806 23.41 9.85 -14.87
CA HIS A 806 22.21 9.99 -14.06
C HIS A 806 22.48 10.75 -12.75
N LEU A 807 23.63 10.50 -12.10
CA LEU A 807 24.05 11.23 -10.89
C LEU A 807 24.24 12.73 -11.16
N LYS A 808 24.64 13.12 -12.39
CA LYS A 808 24.70 14.53 -12.84
C LYS A 808 23.35 15.23 -12.94
N ASN A 809 22.23 14.51 -12.91
CA ASN A 809 20.89 15.11 -12.98
C ASN A 809 20.53 15.78 -11.64
N PRO A 810 20.16 17.07 -11.61
CA PRO A 810 19.69 17.74 -10.39
C PRO A 810 18.50 17.06 -9.69
N GLU A 811 17.66 16.34 -10.44
CA GLU A 811 16.53 15.58 -9.88
C GLU A 811 16.95 14.25 -9.21
N CYS A 812 18.23 13.85 -9.30
CA CYS A 812 18.72 12.64 -8.65
C CYS A 812 18.71 12.80 -7.11
N LYS A 813 17.91 11.98 -6.44
CA LYS A 813 17.70 12.00 -4.97
C LYS A 813 18.33 10.80 -4.25
N LEU A 814 19.32 10.19 -4.90
CA LEU A 814 20.02 9.01 -4.41
C LEU A 814 20.95 9.38 -3.23
N GLU A 815 20.72 8.79 -2.06
CA GLU A 815 21.51 9.02 -0.84
C GLU A 815 22.58 7.94 -0.63
N THR A 816 22.34 6.69 -1.06
CA THR A 816 23.28 5.56 -1.01
C THR A 816 23.43 4.92 -2.38
N LEU A 817 24.68 4.76 -2.83
CA LEU A 817 25.05 4.02 -4.04
C LEU A 817 26.06 2.93 -3.68
N ARG A 818 25.73 1.67 -3.96
CA ARG A 818 26.65 0.54 -3.74
C ARG A 818 27.08 -0.13 -5.03
N LEU A 819 28.40 -0.26 -5.15
CA LEU A 819 29.12 -0.74 -6.33
C LEU A 819 30.24 -1.72 -5.93
N LYS A 820 30.09 -2.44 -4.82
CA LYS A 820 31.06 -3.46 -4.37
C LYS A 820 31.28 -4.50 -5.49
N ASP A 821 32.52 -4.87 -5.81
CA ASP A 821 32.87 -5.72 -6.99
C ASP A 821 32.06 -5.40 -8.26
N CYS A 822 32.02 -4.12 -8.64
CA CYS A 822 31.49 -3.69 -9.93
C CYS A 822 32.54 -3.63 -11.05
N ARG A 823 33.80 -3.94 -10.72
CA ARG A 823 35.00 -3.70 -11.53
C ARG A 823 35.14 -2.23 -11.91
N VAL A 824 34.88 -1.34 -10.96
CA VAL A 824 35.19 0.09 -11.06
C VAL A 824 36.71 0.24 -11.22
N THR A 825 37.12 1.10 -12.16
CA THR A 825 38.52 1.46 -12.42
C THR A 825 38.74 2.93 -12.06
N PRO A 826 39.98 3.49 -12.09
CA PRO A 826 40.21 4.90 -11.74
C PRO A 826 39.47 5.89 -12.65
N GLU A 827 39.32 5.54 -13.93
CA GLU A 827 38.50 6.28 -14.89
C GLU A 827 36.98 6.15 -14.64
N GLY A 828 36.55 5.13 -13.89
CA GLY A 828 35.20 5.02 -13.32
C GLY A 828 35.01 5.90 -12.09
N SER A 829 35.92 5.83 -11.12
CA SER A 829 35.92 6.67 -9.91
C SER A 829 35.94 8.17 -10.24
N LYS A 830 36.81 8.57 -11.17
CA LYS A 830 36.88 9.94 -11.73
C LYS A 830 35.56 10.38 -12.38
N ALA A 831 34.82 9.47 -13.02
CA ALA A 831 33.53 9.78 -13.61
C ALA A 831 32.44 9.97 -12.55
N LEU A 832 32.43 9.14 -11.50
CA LEU A 832 31.57 9.32 -10.31
C LEU A 832 31.90 10.65 -9.59
N ALA A 833 33.18 10.94 -9.38
CA ALA A 833 33.62 12.20 -8.78
C ALA A 833 33.19 13.42 -9.61
N SER A 834 33.41 13.39 -10.93
CA SER A 834 32.92 14.41 -11.86
C SER A 834 31.39 14.58 -11.79
N ALA A 835 30.63 13.51 -11.52
CA ALA A 835 29.19 13.59 -11.34
C ALA A 835 28.81 14.26 -10.01
N LEU A 836 29.44 13.87 -8.92
CA LEU A 836 29.19 14.44 -7.60
C LEU A 836 29.68 15.89 -7.48
N ILE A 837 30.71 16.32 -8.22
CA ILE A 837 31.07 17.75 -8.36
C ILE A 837 29.97 18.51 -9.14
N SER A 838 29.27 17.87 -10.08
CA SER A 838 28.18 18.50 -10.84
C SER A 838 26.87 18.58 -10.04
N ASN A 839 26.63 17.64 -9.12
CA ASN A 839 25.49 17.64 -8.20
C ASN A 839 25.94 17.15 -6.79
N PRO A 840 26.58 18.00 -5.97
CA PRO A 840 27.08 17.60 -4.65
C PRO A 840 25.98 17.34 -3.61
N SER A 841 24.73 17.63 -3.96
CA SER A 841 23.66 17.88 -3.00
C SER A 841 22.88 16.63 -2.53
N HIS A 842 23.19 15.43 -3.01
CA HIS A 842 22.36 14.23 -2.78
C HIS A 842 23.07 13.08 -2.04
N LEU A 843 24.23 12.60 -2.53
CA LEU A 843 24.83 11.35 -2.06
C LEU A 843 25.47 11.50 -0.67
N LYS A 844 25.26 10.48 0.19
CA LYS A 844 25.79 10.37 1.56
C LYS A 844 26.71 9.17 1.75
N GLU A 845 26.42 8.07 1.06
CA GLU A 845 27.15 6.80 1.16
C GLU A 845 27.54 6.32 -0.23
N LEU A 846 28.83 6.06 -0.42
CA LEU A 846 29.39 5.45 -1.63
C LEU A 846 30.20 4.21 -1.25
N ASP A 847 29.74 3.04 -1.70
CA ASP A 847 30.48 1.78 -1.53
C ASP A 847 31.21 1.41 -2.83
N LEU A 848 32.55 1.36 -2.76
CA LEU A 848 33.48 0.93 -3.81
C LEU A 848 34.35 -0.26 -3.36
N HIS A 849 33.94 -1.01 -2.33
CA HIS A 849 34.63 -2.21 -1.84
C HIS A 849 34.98 -3.22 -2.97
N TRP A 850 36.11 -3.92 -2.88
CA TRP A 850 36.52 -4.95 -3.87
C TRP A 850 36.56 -4.45 -5.32
N ASN A 851 37.08 -3.24 -5.56
CA ASN A 851 37.28 -2.66 -6.90
C ASN A 851 38.74 -2.22 -7.09
N ASN A 852 39.06 -1.54 -8.19
CA ASN A 852 40.30 -0.77 -8.31
C ASN A 852 39.96 0.71 -8.52
N PRO A 853 39.55 1.45 -7.47
CA PRO A 853 39.29 2.87 -7.59
C PRO A 853 40.55 3.69 -7.87
N GLY A 854 41.74 3.24 -7.43
CA GLY A 854 43.06 3.87 -7.65
C GLY A 854 43.25 5.26 -7.00
N ASP A 855 44.46 5.55 -6.54
CA ASP A 855 44.76 6.78 -5.81
C ASP A 855 44.54 8.05 -6.66
N ASP A 856 45.24 8.15 -7.79
CA ASP A 856 45.11 9.20 -8.82
C ASP A 856 44.66 8.55 -10.14
N PRO A 857 43.65 9.08 -10.86
CA PRO A 857 42.80 10.23 -10.53
C PRO A 857 41.53 9.84 -9.75
N GLY A 858 41.50 8.66 -9.13
CA GLY A 858 40.28 8.09 -8.57
C GLY A 858 39.91 8.67 -7.21
N VAL A 859 40.65 8.28 -6.18
CA VAL A 859 40.42 8.72 -4.80
C VAL A 859 40.75 10.21 -4.63
N GLU A 860 41.73 10.77 -5.33
CA GLU A 860 42.04 12.20 -5.31
C GLU A 860 40.83 13.07 -5.73
N GLN A 861 40.11 12.66 -6.78
CA GLN A 861 38.92 13.39 -7.24
C GLN A 861 37.72 13.15 -6.31
N LEU A 862 37.59 11.97 -5.68
CA LEU A 862 36.62 11.76 -4.60
C LEU A 862 36.95 12.60 -3.35
N ALA A 863 38.23 12.81 -3.05
CA ALA A 863 38.66 13.74 -2.01
C ALA A 863 38.32 15.19 -2.37
N ALA A 864 38.37 15.58 -3.66
CA ALA A 864 37.86 16.88 -4.11
C ALA A 864 36.34 17.02 -3.87
N VAL A 865 35.53 15.98 -4.18
CA VAL A 865 34.10 15.94 -3.84
C VAL A 865 33.86 16.14 -2.34
N MET A 866 34.67 15.52 -1.47
CA MET A 866 34.47 15.59 -0.02
C MET A 866 34.94 16.91 0.61
N ARG A 867 35.75 17.71 -0.09
CA ARG A 867 36.16 19.06 0.36
C ARG A 867 35.15 20.16 -0.03
N ASP A 868 34.19 19.88 -0.92
CA ASP A 868 33.14 20.84 -1.30
C ASP A 868 32.11 21.06 -0.16
N PRO A 869 31.84 22.30 0.29
CA PRO A 869 30.87 22.59 1.36
C PRO A 869 29.42 22.16 1.09
N LEU A 870 29.04 22.00 -0.18
CA LEU A 870 27.72 21.53 -0.60
C LEU A 870 27.61 20.00 -0.53
N SER A 871 28.74 19.29 -0.51
CA SER A 871 28.84 17.83 -0.55
C SER A 871 28.20 17.16 0.66
N LYS A 872 27.30 16.21 0.44
CA LYS A 872 26.67 15.43 1.51
C LYS A 872 27.36 14.10 1.82
N LEU A 873 28.50 13.78 1.19
CA LEU A 873 29.16 12.49 1.36
C LEU A 873 29.73 12.37 2.79
N GLU A 874 29.13 11.46 3.58
CA GLU A 874 29.50 11.19 4.98
C GLU A 874 30.22 9.84 5.14
N VAL A 875 30.07 8.93 4.16
CA VAL A 875 30.55 7.54 4.23
C VAL A 875 31.18 7.14 2.90
N LEU A 876 32.41 6.64 2.94
CA LEU A 876 33.15 6.16 1.77
C LEU A 876 33.84 4.82 2.09
N TRP A 877 33.44 3.76 1.39
CA TRP A 877 33.99 2.41 1.57
C TRP A 877 34.95 2.04 0.42
N LEU A 878 36.18 1.65 0.76
CA LEU A 878 37.32 1.46 -0.17
C LEU A 878 38.17 0.20 0.13
N SER A 879 37.69 -0.70 1.00
CA SER A 879 38.42 -1.94 1.33
C SER A 879 38.65 -2.85 0.10
N TYR A 880 39.79 -3.51 0.04
CA TYR A 880 40.29 -4.30 -1.10
C TYR A 880 40.29 -3.50 -2.42
N GLY A 881 40.86 -2.29 -2.37
CA GLY A 881 40.85 -1.29 -3.44
C GLY A 881 42.14 -1.19 -4.29
N LEU A 882 43.20 -1.94 -3.94
CA LEU A 882 44.57 -1.78 -4.46
C LEU A 882 45.14 -0.35 -4.26
N LEU A 883 44.81 0.27 -3.14
CA LEU A 883 45.20 1.63 -2.77
C LEU A 883 46.50 1.68 -1.98
N THR A 884 47.15 2.84 -1.98
CA THR A 884 48.49 3.08 -1.41
C THR A 884 48.48 4.23 -0.40
N GLU A 885 49.65 4.61 0.12
CA GLU A 885 49.82 5.77 1.00
C GLU A 885 49.34 7.11 0.37
N LYS A 886 49.22 7.18 -0.96
CA LYS A 886 48.67 8.34 -1.68
C LYS A 886 47.17 8.56 -1.42
N THR A 887 46.40 7.48 -1.28
CA THR A 887 45.00 7.58 -0.81
C THR A 887 44.94 8.20 0.58
N CYS A 888 45.90 7.88 1.44
CA CYS A 888 45.98 8.41 2.79
C CYS A 888 46.34 9.90 2.82
N GLU A 889 47.25 10.37 1.95
CA GLU A 889 47.49 11.82 1.74
C GLU A 889 46.21 12.54 1.27
N ALA A 890 45.54 12.00 0.25
CA ALA A 890 44.30 12.55 -0.29
C ALA A 890 43.21 12.66 0.78
N LEU A 891 43.01 11.62 1.59
CA LEU A 891 42.03 11.59 2.68
C LEU A 891 42.44 12.46 3.88
N ALA A 892 43.72 12.56 4.23
CA ALA A 892 44.20 13.44 5.30
C ALA A 892 43.84 14.92 5.03
N SER A 893 43.89 15.34 3.75
CA SER A 893 43.43 16.68 3.34
C SER A 893 41.91 16.89 3.51
N VAL A 894 41.11 15.82 3.44
CA VAL A 894 39.65 15.85 3.67
C VAL A 894 39.35 15.94 5.16
N LEU A 895 40.01 15.10 5.98
CA LEU A 895 39.90 15.11 7.44
C LEU A 895 40.33 16.46 8.04
N SER A 896 41.29 17.14 7.39
CA SER A 896 41.74 18.48 7.77
C SER A 896 40.74 19.60 7.42
N CYS A 897 39.76 19.36 6.54
CA CYS A 897 38.90 20.38 5.97
C CYS A 897 37.64 20.63 6.81
N SER A 898 37.46 21.87 7.30
CA SER A 898 36.29 22.29 8.08
C SER A 898 34.95 22.11 7.35
N ALA A 899 34.94 22.14 6.02
CA ALA A 899 33.75 21.94 5.19
C ALA A 899 33.33 20.47 5.05
N ALA A 900 34.26 19.52 5.17
CA ALA A 900 34.00 18.10 4.91
C ALA A 900 32.98 17.49 5.88
N ARG A 901 32.22 16.50 5.43
CA ARG A 901 31.19 15.79 6.23
C ARG A 901 31.51 14.32 6.52
N LEU A 902 32.71 13.86 6.16
CA LEU A 902 33.16 12.48 6.26
C LEU A 902 33.20 11.99 7.72
N LYS A 903 32.41 10.95 8.02
CA LYS A 903 32.27 10.28 9.32
C LYS A 903 32.77 8.85 9.32
N ALA A 904 32.74 8.14 8.19
CA ALA A 904 33.16 6.75 8.11
C ALA A 904 34.04 6.49 6.88
N VAL A 905 35.16 5.81 7.12
CA VAL A 905 36.12 5.34 6.11
C VAL A 905 36.51 3.90 6.43
N ASP A 906 36.48 3.05 5.40
CA ASP A 906 37.06 1.70 5.44
C ASP A 906 38.06 1.54 4.30
N LEU A 907 39.30 1.24 4.66
CA LEU A 907 40.43 1.07 3.78
C LEU A 907 41.06 -0.33 3.93
N SER A 908 40.37 -1.26 4.60
CA SER A 908 40.89 -2.60 4.93
C SER A 908 41.37 -3.37 3.68
N GLY A 909 42.36 -4.26 3.79
CA GLY A 909 42.86 -5.01 2.62
C GLY A 909 43.56 -4.17 1.55
N ASN A 910 44.12 -3.01 1.92
CA ASN A 910 44.99 -2.18 1.06
C ASN A 910 46.37 -2.06 1.72
N SER A 911 47.46 -2.18 0.95
CA SER A 911 48.84 -2.10 1.48
C SER A 911 49.22 -0.64 1.73
N ILE A 912 48.65 -0.08 2.80
CA ILE A 912 48.77 1.31 3.22
C ILE A 912 50.00 1.52 4.10
N GLN A 913 50.36 0.49 4.90
CA GLN A 913 51.54 0.44 5.75
C GLN A 913 51.58 1.59 6.78
N ASP A 914 52.63 1.62 7.61
CA ASP A 914 52.77 2.66 8.64
C ASP A 914 52.87 4.07 8.04
N THR A 915 53.46 4.22 6.85
CA THR A 915 53.62 5.51 6.15
C THR A 915 52.27 6.15 5.75
N GLY A 916 51.34 5.36 5.20
CA GLY A 916 49.99 5.84 4.94
C GLY A 916 49.19 6.11 6.22
N VAL A 917 49.43 5.33 7.29
CA VAL A 917 48.84 5.59 8.60
C VAL A 917 49.38 6.88 9.23
N GLU A 918 50.65 7.21 9.07
CA GLU A 918 51.23 8.51 9.48
C GLU A 918 50.57 9.68 8.74
N LEU A 919 50.32 9.55 7.44
CA LEU A 919 49.61 10.55 6.63
C LEU A 919 48.16 10.74 7.11
N LEU A 920 47.38 9.66 7.31
CA LEU A 920 46.04 9.76 7.92
C LEU A 920 46.10 10.39 9.31
N SER A 921 47.10 10.03 10.11
CA SER A 921 47.32 10.55 11.46
C SER A 921 47.60 12.07 11.48
N ALA A 922 48.16 12.64 10.42
CA ALA A 922 48.26 14.10 10.28
C ALA A 922 46.88 14.75 10.11
N GLY A 923 45.98 14.14 9.33
CA GLY A 923 44.60 14.62 9.16
C GLY A 923 43.72 14.45 10.41
N LEU A 924 43.85 13.32 11.12
CA LEU A 924 43.10 13.03 12.36
C LEU A 924 43.38 14.03 13.49
N ARG A 925 44.60 14.57 13.56
CA ARG A 925 45.00 15.64 14.52
C ARG A 925 44.24 16.95 14.33
N SER A 926 43.60 17.16 13.18
CA SER A 926 42.88 18.42 12.91
C SER A 926 41.61 18.53 13.77
N PRO A 927 41.37 19.66 14.46
CA PRO A 927 40.11 19.92 15.18
C PRO A 927 38.91 20.10 14.24
N HIS A 928 39.12 19.99 12.93
CA HIS A 928 38.06 19.96 11.91
C HIS A 928 37.65 18.54 11.50
N CYS A 929 38.39 17.52 11.93
CA CYS A 929 38.05 16.13 11.69
C CYS A 929 36.69 15.77 12.32
N LYS A 930 35.90 14.99 11.60
CA LYS A 930 34.56 14.51 12.02
C LYS A 930 34.43 12.99 11.90
N LEU A 931 35.57 12.30 11.72
CA LEU A 931 35.60 10.86 11.53
C LEU A 931 35.25 10.15 12.82
N GLU A 932 34.21 9.33 12.76
CA GLU A 932 33.67 8.52 13.84
C GLU A 932 34.02 7.03 13.67
N ILE A 933 34.21 6.55 12.43
CA ILE A 933 34.57 5.17 12.10
C ILE A 933 35.80 5.16 11.20
N LEU A 934 36.83 4.44 11.61
CA LEU A 934 38.04 4.17 10.81
C LEU A 934 38.34 2.67 10.83
N ARG A 935 38.34 2.04 9.66
CA ARG A 935 38.71 0.63 9.49
C ARG A 935 39.93 0.51 8.58
N LEU A 936 40.91 -0.22 9.08
CA LEU A 936 42.25 -0.40 8.52
C LEU A 936 42.68 -1.87 8.71
N ALA A 937 41.74 -2.82 8.67
CA ALA A 937 42.07 -4.22 8.89
C ALA A 937 42.90 -4.79 7.72
N PHE A 938 43.86 -5.68 7.96
CA PHE A 938 44.72 -6.27 6.92
C PHE A 938 45.36 -5.21 5.99
N CYS A 939 46.10 -4.26 6.56
CA CYS A 939 46.68 -3.09 5.87
C CYS A 939 48.23 -2.98 5.98
N ASP A 940 48.90 -4.05 6.39
CA ASP A 940 50.35 -4.12 6.65
C ASP A 940 50.84 -3.13 7.75
N ILE A 941 49.99 -2.82 8.73
CA ILE A 941 50.28 -1.86 9.81
C ILE A 941 51.02 -2.53 10.96
N THR A 942 52.06 -1.90 11.50
CA THR A 942 52.83 -2.41 12.64
C THR A 942 52.54 -1.67 13.95
N GLU A 943 53.27 -2.01 15.01
CA GLU A 943 53.34 -1.23 16.26
C GLU A 943 53.60 0.28 16.00
N GLY A 944 54.33 0.61 14.93
CA GLY A 944 54.63 1.97 14.49
C GLY A 944 53.39 2.77 14.09
N GLY A 945 52.63 2.29 13.10
CA GLY A 945 51.40 2.94 12.64
C GLY A 945 50.32 2.97 13.73
N ALA A 946 50.21 1.92 14.55
CA ALA A 946 49.35 1.93 15.72
C ALA A 946 49.73 3.03 16.74
N THR A 947 51.03 3.28 16.92
CA THR A 947 51.55 4.39 17.75
C THR A 947 51.30 5.76 17.11
N ALA A 948 51.38 5.88 15.78
CA ALA A 948 51.05 7.11 15.05
C ALA A 948 49.56 7.48 15.22
N LEU A 949 48.65 6.51 15.10
CA LEU A 949 47.22 6.65 15.38
C LEU A 949 46.98 7.05 16.84
N ALA A 950 47.60 6.37 17.79
CA ALA A 950 47.48 6.70 19.20
C ALA A 950 47.92 8.15 19.50
N SER A 951 49.03 8.61 18.87
CA SER A 951 49.50 9.98 18.97
C SER A 951 48.52 11.00 18.37
N ALA A 952 47.83 10.65 17.27
CA ALA A 952 46.81 11.50 16.67
C ALA A 952 45.52 11.56 17.51
N LEU A 953 45.08 10.44 18.07
CA LEU A 953 43.88 10.37 18.91
C LEU A 953 44.08 11.07 20.26
N THR A 954 45.28 11.02 20.87
CA THR A 954 45.60 11.84 22.05
C THR A 954 45.55 13.34 21.74
N ALA A 955 45.84 13.77 20.50
CA ALA A 955 45.73 15.17 20.09
C ALA A 955 44.29 15.59 19.77
N ASN A 956 43.40 14.65 19.43
CA ASN A 956 41.99 14.90 19.09
C ASN A 956 41.07 13.75 19.56
N PRO A 957 40.85 13.58 20.89
CA PRO A 957 40.19 12.38 21.43
C PRO A 957 38.67 12.33 21.21
N ILE A 958 38.07 13.39 20.67
CA ILE A 958 36.62 13.62 20.71
C ILE A 958 35.83 13.14 19.48
N THR A 959 36.47 12.63 18.43
CA THR A 959 35.78 12.28 17.16
C THR A 959 35.51 10.79 17.03
N LEU A 960 36.55 9.95 17.16
CA LEU A 960 36.49 8.53 16.80
C LEU A 960 35.71 7.69 17.82
N LYS A 961 34.88 6.77 17.31
CA LYS A 961 34.02 5.85 18.07
C LYS A 961 34.32 4.39 17.73
N GLU A 962 34.68 4.09 16.49
CA GLU A 962 35.07 2.76 16.03
C GLU A 962 36.46 2.80 15.39
N LEU A 963 37.35 1.93 15.87
CA LEU A 963 38.66 1.67 15.28
C LEU A 963 38.80 0.16 15.04
N ASP A 964 39.04 -0.22 13.79
CA ASP A 964 39.33 -1.60 13.40
C ASP A 964 40.75 -1.68 12.82
N LEU A 965 41.61 -2.43 13.50
CA LEU A 965 43.00 -2.71 13.14
C LEU A 965 43.27 -4.22 13.04
N SER A 966 42.21 -5.02 12.93
CA SER A 966 42.30 -6.49 12.84
C SER A 966 43.22 -6.96 11.70
N GLU A 967 43.84 -8.13 11.85
CA GLU A 967 44.73 -8.76 10.85
C GLU A 967 45.97 -7.90 10.47
N ASN A 968 46.44 -7.05 11.40
CA ASN A 968 47.69 -6.28 11.32
C ASN A 968 48.62 -6.60 12.51
N PRO A 969 49.95 -6.69 12.34
CA PRO A 969 50.91 -6.90 13.43
C PRO A 969 51.09 -5.67 14.36
N VAL A 970 50.01 -5.27 15.04
CA VAL A 970 49.94 -4.15 16.01
C VAL A 970 50.72 -4.43 17.29
N GLY A 971 50.72 -5.70 17.73
CA GLY A 971 51.45 -6.15 18.92
C GLY A 971 50.98 -5.54 20.24
N ASP A 972 51.62 -5.98 21.33
CA ASP A 972 51.34 -5.46 22.66
C ASP A 972 51.82 -4.01 22.82
N CYS A 973 52.86 -3.58 22.11
CA CYS A 973 53.30 -2.19 22.06
C CYS A 973 52.24 -1.27 21.47
N GLY A 974 51.63 -1.65 20.33
CA GLY A 974 50.57 -0.87 19.70
C GLY A 974 49.28 -0.84 20.52
N LEU A 975 48.86 -1.98 21.10
CA LEU A 975 47.72 -1.99 22.03
C LEU A 975 48.02 -1.16 23.30
N LYS A 976 49.24 -1.17 23.82
CA LYS A 976 49.66 -0.32 24.95
C LYS A 976 49.65 1.17 24.60
N ALA A 977 50.02 1.55 23.38
CA ALA A 977 49.88 2.91 22.88
C ALA A 977 48.40 3.34 22.82
N LEU A 978 47.53 2.52 22.22
CA LEU A 978 46.07 2.75 22.17
C LEU A 978 45.43 2.78 23.57
N SER A 979 45.89 1.93 24.49
CA SER A 979 45.44 1.89 25.89
C SER A 979 45.74 3.20 26.64
N ASN A 980 46.82 3.91 26.30
CA ASN A 980 47.09 5.23 26.86
C ASN A 980 46.07 6.28 26.37
N VAL A 981 45.51 6.14 25.15
CA VAL A 981 44.40 6.98 24.67
C VAL A 981 43.10 6.64 25.41
N ILE A 982 42.83 5.34 25.63
CA ILE A 982 41.66 4.85 26.38
C ILE A 982 41.71 5.27 27.87
N ARG A 983 42.88 5.70 28.37
CA ARG A 983 42.98 6.29 29.71
C ARG A 983 42.41 7.73 29.79
N ASP A 984 42.28 8.46 28.67
CA ASP A 984 41.78 9.85 28.66
C ASP A 984 40.24 9.94 28.78
N PHE A 985 39.73 10.70 29.75
CA PHE A 985 38.30 10.93 29.99
C PHE A 985 37.56 11.64 28.84
N HIS A 986 38.29 12.22 27.88
CA HIS A 986 37.72 12.82 26.67
C HIS A 986 37.63 11.86 25.47
N CYS A 987 38.25 10.67 25.55
CA CYS A 987 38.21 9.66 24.50
C CYS A 987 36.78 9.11 24.31
N ARG A 988 36.35 8.97 23.04
CA ARG A 988 34.98 8.53 22.69
C ARG A 988 34.89 7.14 22.03
N LEU A 989 36.00 6.40 22.04
CA LEU A 989 36.07 5.07 21.45
C LEU A 989 35.12 4.10 22.18
N GLN A 990 34.21 3.51 21.42
CA GLN A 990 33.19 2.56 21.85
C GLN A 990 33.43 1.16 21.28
N THR A 991 34.06 1.07 20.12
CA THR A 991 34.43 -0.18 19.46
C THR A 991 35.93 -0.19 19.17
N LEU A 992 36.61 -1.23 19.66
CA LEU A 992 37.98 -1.55 19.30
C LEU A 992 38.04 -2.99 18.79
N ARG A 993 38.52 -3.19 17.55
CA ARG A 993 38.74 -4.52 16.98
C ARG A 993 40.20 -4.69 16.58
N LEU A 994 40.79 -5.76 17.11
CA LEU A 994 42.18 -6.17 16.98
C LEU A 994 42.23 -7.71 16.83
N ARG A 995 41.30 -8.31 16.06
CA ARG A 995 41.34 -9.75 15.78
C ARG A 995 42.66 -10.07 15.08
N GLN A 996 43.34 -11.16 15.42
CA GLN A 996 44.56 -11.62 14.74
C GLN A 996 45.65 -10.54 14.62
N SER A 997 45.84 -9.74 15.68
CA SER A 997 46.70 -8.54 15.66
C SER A 997 48.04 -8.70 16.42
N GLY A 998 48.37 -9.92 16.84
CA GLY A 998 49.62 -10.23 17.54
C GLY A 998 49.62 -9.84 19.03
N VAL A 999 48.44 -9.64 19.63
CA VAL A 999 48.27 -9.31 21.05
C VAL A 999 48.48 -10.55 21.93
N THR A 1000 48.99 -10.34 23.15
CA THR A 1000 49.16 -11.35 24.19
C THR A 1000 48.59 -10.89 25.54
N GLU A 1001 48.86 -11.65 26.61
CA GLU A 1001 48.50 -11.30 27.99
C GLU A 1001 49.05 -9.94 28.46
N ASP A 1002 50.23 -9.50 27.98
CA ASP A 1002 50.82 -8.20 28.32
C ASP A 1002 49.97 -7.02 27.77
N GLY A 1003 49.48 -7.13 26.54
CA GLY A 1003 48.58 -6.15 25.94
C GLY A 1003 47.21 -6.11 26.62
N CYS A 1004 46.68 -7.28 27.00
CA CYS A 1004 45.46 -7.38 27.82
C CYS A 1004 45.63 -6.71 29.19
N ALA A 1005 46.78 -6.88 29.86
CA ALA A 1005 47.08 -6.21 31.12
C ALA A 1005 47.20 -4.68 30.96
N ALA A 1006 47.79 -4.20 29.87
CA ALA A 1006 47.84 -2.77 29.54
C ALA A 1006 46.44 -2.17 29.31
N LEU A 1007 45.57 -2.88 28.58
CA LEU A 1007 44.18 -2.48 28.33
C LEU A 1007 43.35 -2.51 29.62
N ALA A 1008 43.50 -3.55 30.45
CA ALA A 1008 42.85 -3.63 31.76
C ALA A 1008 43.26 -2.45 32.68
N SER A 1009 44.54 -2.08 32.70
CA SER A 1009 45.01 -0.90 33.42
C SER A 1009 44.34 0.41 32.97
N ALA A 1010 44.12 0.58 31.66
CA ALA A 1010 43.40 1.74 31.12
C ALA A 1010 41.92 1.75 31.54
N LEU A 1011 41.20 0.63 31.34
CA LEU A 1011 39.79 0.46 31.69
C LEU A 1011 39.52 0.52 33.21
N SER A 1012 40.53 0.21 34.03
CA SER A 1012 40.50 0.42 35.50
C SER A 1012 40.62 1.89 35.88
N SER A 1013 41.43 2.65 35.13
CA SER A 1013 41.72 4.06 35.40
C SER A 1013 40.58 4.98 34.97
N ASN A 1014 39.83 4.57 33.95
CA ASN A 1014 38.77 5.35 33.32
C ASN A 1014 37.70 4.39 32.77
N PRO A 1015 36.49 4.35 33.36
CA PRO A 1015 35.39 3.51 32.89
C PRO A 1015 34.71 4.11 31.64
N ILE A 1016 35.46 4.20 30.54
CA ILE A 1016 34.94 4.61 29.23
C ILE A 1016 33.81 3.66 28.80
N ARG A 1017 32.89 4.20 27.99
CA ARG A 1017 31.88 3.46 27.22
C ARG A 1017 32.47 2.54 26.13
N LEU A 1018 33.59 1.86 26.37
CA LEU A 1018 33.99 0.76 25.50
C LEU A 1018 32.89 -0.32 25.61
N ARG A 1019 32.42 -0.77 24.47
CA ARG A 1019 31.12 -1.43 24.28
C ARG A 1019 31.24 -2.68 23.44
N GLU A 1020 32.03 -2.60 22.37
CA GLU A 1020 32.50 -3.75 21.59
C GLU A 1020 34.02 -3.87 21.76
N LEU A 1021 34.49 -5.06 22.14
CA LEU A 1021 35.91 -5.42 22.12
C LEU A 1021 36.09 -6.75 21.38
N ASN A 1022 36.87 -6.73 20.30
CA ASN A 1022 37.27 -7.95 19.59
C ASN A 1022 38.79 -8.14 19.67
N LEU A 1023 39.18 -9.24 20.30
CA LEU A 1023 40.57 -9.70 20.42
C LEU A 1023 40.73 -11.14 19.91
N GLY A 1024 39.79 -11.65 19.08
CA GLY A 1024 39.82 -13.03 18.58
C GLY A 1024 41.11 -13.39 17.83
N ASN A 1025 41.46 -14.69 17.75
CA ASN A 1025 42.66 -15.21 17.07
C ASN A 1025 43.99 -14.54 17.52
N ASN A 1026 44.10 -14.20 18.80
CA ASN A 1026 45.32 -13.70 19.45
C ASN A 1026 45.80 -14.65 20.56
N LYS A 1027 47.06 -14.55 20.99
CA LYS A 1027 47.65 -15.48 21.97
C LYS A 1027 47.46 -14.97 23.40
N LEU A 1028 46.21 -14.80 23.80
CA LEU A 1028 45.83 -14.11 25.04
C LEU A 1028 46.05 -14.96 26.30
N THR A 1029 45.89 -16.28 26.17
CA THR A 1029 45.88 -17.26 27.28
C THR A 1029 44.81 -16.99 28.34
N ASP A 1030 44.64 -17.93 29.28
CA ASP A 1030 43.75 -17.74 30.43
C ASP A 1030 44.22 -16.58 31.34
N ALA A 1031 45.50 -16.19 31.30
CA ALA A 1031 46.05 -15.09 32.08
C ALA A 1031 45.60 -13.73 31.55
N GLY A 1032 45.68 -13.50 30.23
CA GLY A 1032 45.22 -12.26 29.62
C GLY A 1032 43.72 -12.04 29.80
N ILE A 1033 42.91 -13.10 29.70
CA ILE A 1033 41.46 -13.02 29.97
C ILE A 1033 41.17 -12.75 31.44
N LYS A 1034 41.93 -13.34 32.37
CA LYS A 1034 41.79 -13.05 33.80
C LYS A 1034 41.97 -11.56 34.11
N SER A 1035 43.00 -10.92 33.54
CA SER A 1035 43.22 -9.47 33.68
C SER A 1035 42.08 -8.62 33.12
N LEU A 1036 41.42 -9.07 32.04
CA LEU A 1036 40.22 -8.38 31.53
C LEU A 1036 38.99 -8.63 32.44
N CYS A 1037 38.78 -9.84 32.95
CA CYS A 1037 37.63 -10.19 33.81
C CYS A 1037 37.54 -9.37 35.11
N ASP A 1038 38.67 -8.89 35.64
CA ASP A 1038 38.70 -7.97 36.78
C ASP A 1038 38.02 -6.62 36.45
N VAL A 1039 38.07 -6.18 35.17
CA VAL A 1039 37.55 -4.88 34.69
C VAL A 1039 36.29 -4.95 33.84
N LEU A 1040 35.79 -6.15 33.47
CA LEU A 1040 34.53 -6.35 32.71
C LEU A 1040 33.25 -6.00 33.50
N ASN A 1041 33.35 -5.12 34.51
CA ASN A 1041 32.22 -4.57 35.28
C ASN A 1041 31.63 -3.29 34.63
N ASN A 1042 32.17 -2.88 33.48
CA ASN A 1042 31.88 -1.64 32.75
C ASN A 1042 30.83 -1.83 31.62
N GLU A 1043 30.59 -0.80 30.79
CA GLU A 1043 29.58 -0.77 29.69
C GLU A 1043 29.80 -1.77 28.52
N ILE A 1044 30.73 -2.73 28.61
CA ILE A 1044 31.01 -3.69 27.52
C ILE A 1044 29.80 -4.61 27.32
N PHE A 1045 29.19 -4.54 26.13
CA PHE A 1045 28.05 -5.37 25.74
C PHE A 1045 28.44 -6.53 24.81
N GLN A 1046 29.55 -6.43 24.08
CA GLN A 1046 30.02 -7.45 23.15
C GLN A 1046 31.52 -7.70 23.31
N LEU A 1047 31.87 -8.98 23.49
CA LEU A 1047 33.22 -9.46 23.71
C LEU A 1047 33.50 -10.67 22.82
N GLU A 1048 34.38 -10.48 21.82
CA GLU A 1048 34.79 -11.51 20.87
C GLU A 1048 36.19 -12.01 21.22
N LEU A 1049 36.27 -13.27 21.64
CA LEU A 1049 37.47 -13.97 22.15
C LEU A 1049 37.62 -15.37 21.53
N ASN A 1050 37.09 -15.58 20.33
CA ASN A 1050 37.29 -16.82 19.58
C ASN A 1050 38.78 -17.07 19.29
N GLU A 1051 39.20 -18.32 19.18
CA GLU A 1051 40.55 -18.73 18.76
C GLU A 1051 41.69 -18.13 19.64
N CYS A 1052 41.43 -17.80 20.91
CA CYS A 1052 42.33 -17.03 21.79
C CYS A 1052 43.32 -17.87 22.63
N CYS A 1053 43.46 -19.16 22.31
CA CYS A 1053 44.22 -20.15 23.09
C CYS A 1053 43.75 -20.30 24.55
N LEU A 1054 42.44 -20.19 24.79
CA LEU A 1054 41.84 -20.32 26.13
C LEU A 1054 41.53 -21.78 26.50
N THR A 1055 41.46 -22.07 27.80
CA THR A 1055 41.12 -23.39 28.35
C THR A 1055 39.90 -23.33 29.29
N GLU A 1056 39.51 -24.47 29.88
CA GLU A 1056 38.53 -24.54 30.98
C GLU A 1056 38.77 -23.50 32.10
N SER A 1057 40.03 -23.06 32.30
CA SER A 1057 40.43 -22.12 33.34
C SER A 1057 39.88 -20.70 33.15
N CYS A 1058 39.61 -20.24 31.92
CA CYS A 1058 39.04 -18.89 31.71
C CYS A 1058 37.56 -18.79 32.12
N CYS A 1059 36.83 -19.92 32.13
CA CYS A 1059 35.39 -19.93 32.34
C CYS A 1059 34.98 -19.56 33.78
N GLY A 1060 35.81 -19.85 34.79
CA GLY A 1060 35.57 -19.42 36.17
C GLY A 1060 35.56 -17.88 36.32
N PRO A 1061 36.63 -17.17 35.90
CA PRO A 1061 36.65 -15.72 35.80
C PRO A 1061 35.47 -15.14 34.99
N LEU A 1062 35.15 -15.70 33.82
CA LEU A 1062 34.02 -15.23 32.99
C LEU A 1062 32.66 -15.42 33.68
N ALA A 1063 32.42 -16.56 34.35
CA ALA A 1063 31.23 -16.77 35.16
C ALA A 1063 31.10 -15.74 36.29
N SER A 1064 32.23 -15.33 36.90
CA SER A 1064 32.25 -14.28 37.93
C SER A 1064 31.84 -12.90 37.39
N VAL A 1065 32.00 -12.64 36.08
CA VAL A 1065 31.49 -11.43 35.42
C VAL A 1065 29.98 -11.52 35.24
N LEU A 1066 29.48 -12.65 34.73
CA LEU A 1066 28.03 -12.89 34.50
C LEU A 1066 27.20 -12.88 35.80
N LEU A 1067 27.80 -13.19 36.94
CA LEU A 1067 27.14 -13.14 38.26
C LEU A 1067 26.85 -11.70 38.76
N LYS A 1068 27.58 -10.68 38.28
CA LYS A 1068 27.52 -9.31 38.81
C LYS A 1068 26.32 -8.52 38.27
N GLU A 1069 25.55 -7.88 39.15
CA GLU A 1069 24.40 -7.03 38.80
C GLU A 1069 24.74 -5.92 37.78
N CYS A 1070 25.94 -5.36 37.87
CA CYS A 1070 26.45 -4.31 36.98
C CYS A 1070 26.87 -4.81 35.58
N SER A 1071 26.96 -6.13 35.35
CA SER A 1071 27.37 -6.68 34.05
C SER A 1071 26.46 -6.19 32.93
N SER A 1072 27.05 -5.69 31.84
CA SER A 1072 26.32 -5.20 30.66
C SER A 1072 26.44 -6.15 29.46
N LEU A 1073 27.12 -7.29 29.63
CA LEU A 1073 27.49 -8.20 28.56
C LEU A 1073 26.25 -8.91 27.97
N LYS A 1074 26.07 -8.76 26.66
CA LYS A 1074 24.98 -9.33 25.85
C LYS A 1074 25.47 -10.35 24.85
N VAL A 1075 26.66 -10.17 24.29
CA VAL A 1075 27.27 -11.04 23.29
C VAL A 1075 28.63 -11.52 23.80
N LEU A 1076 28.82 -12.83 23.86
CA LEU A 1076 30.09 -13.45 24.22
C LEU A 1076 30.42 -14.56 23.22
N ASN A 1077 31.53 -14.40 22.52
CA ASN A 1077 32.05 -15.41 21.60
C ASN A 1077 33.37 -15.97 22.13
N LEU A 1078 33.40 -17.28 22.36
CA LEU A 1078 34.57 -18.03 22.83
C LEU A 1078 34.90 -19.19 21.87
N GLY A 1079 34.34 -19.22 20.65
CA GLY A 1079 34.50 -20.36 19.73
C GLY A 1079 35.96 -20.67 19.37
N GLY A 1080 36.29 -21.93 19.05
CA GLY A 1080 37.65 -22.34 18.72
C GLY A 1080 38.64 -22.30 19.90
N ASN A 1081 38.17 -22.43 21.14
CA ASN A 1081 38.99 -22.52 22.35
C ASN A 1081 38.79 -23.85 23.07
N ASN A 1082 39.79 -24.36 23.80
CA ASN A 1082 39.75 -25.69 24.42
C ASN A 1082 39.03 -25.69 25.78
N LEU A 1083 37.75 -25.29 25.79
CA LEU A 1083 36.98 -25.06 27.01
C LEU A 1083 36.48 -26.35 27.67
N GLN A 1084 36.09 -27.35 26.88
CA GLN A 1084 35.56 -28.65 27.31
C GLN A 1084 34.29 -28.57 28.20
N ASP A 1085 33.70 -29.72 28.50
CA ASP A 1085 32.51 -29.82 29.37
C ASP A 1085 32.73 -29.20 30.76
N SER A 1086 33.97 -29.25 31.27
CA SER A 1086 34.42 -28.66 32.54
C SER A 1086 34.37 -27.13 32.51
N GLY A 1087 34.89 -26.49 31.45
CA GLY A 1087 34.78 -25.05 31.26
C GLY A 1087 33.34 -24.61 31.02
N VAL A 1088 32.58 -25.35 30.22
CA VAL A 1088 31.14 -25.07 30.02
C VAL A 1088 30.38 -25.15 31.34
N LYS A 1089 30.63 -26.18 32.16
CA LYS A 1089 30.04 -26.31 33.51
C LYS A 1089 30.36 -25.12 34.42
N ALA A 1090 31.59 -24.61 34.38
CA ALA A 1090 31.97 -23.42 35.14
C ALA A 1090 31.23 -22.17 34.63
N LEU A 1091 31.13 -21.98 33.30
CA LEU A 1091 30.40 -20.87 32.69
C LEU A 1091 28.90 -20.90 33.01
N CYS A 1092 28.29 -22.09 33.07
CA CYS A 1092 26.88 -22.28 33.44
C CYS A 1092 26.51 -21.74 34.82
N LEU A 1093 27.45 -21.66 35.77
CA LEU A 1093 27.23 -21.02 37.08
C LEU A 1093 26.91 -19.51 36.93
N GLY A 1094 27.46 -18.86 35.91
CA GLY A 1094 27.14 -17.49 35.55
C GLY A 1094 25.87 -17.38 34.71
N LEU A 1095 25.66 -18.28 33.74
CA LEU A 1095 24.50 -18.26 32.84
C LEU A 1095 23.17 -18.46 33.57
N GLY A 1096 23.12 -19.32 34.60
CA GLY A 1096 21.92 -19.53 35.42
C GLY A 1096 21.60 -18.40 36.41
N SER A 1097 22.39 -17.32 36.44
CA SER A 1097 22.20 -16.20 37.35
C SER A 1097 21.03 -15.29 36.94
N PRO A 1098 20.20 -14.80 37.89
CA PRO A 1098 19.19 -13.79 37.58
C PRO A 1098 19.77 -12.43 37.16
N ASN A 1099 21.09 -12.23 37.34
CA ASN A 1099 21.82 -11.04 36.91
C ASN A 1099 22.38 -11.16 35.48
N CYS A 1100 22.33 -12.35 34.87
CA CYS A 1100 22.89 -12.58 33.54
C CYS A 1100 22.05 -11.89 32.46
N LYS A 1101 22.68 -11.01 31.67
CA LYS A 1101 22.04 -10.26 30.57
C LYS A 1101 22.48 -10.75 29.19
N LEU A 1102 23.13 -11.92 29.13
CA LEU A 1102 23.67 -12.48 27.91
C LEU A 1102 22.52 -12.94 26.98
N GLU A 1103 22.46 -12.35 25.79
CA GLU A 1103 21.47 -12.65 24.75
C GLU A 1103 22.04 -13.58 23.66
N MET A 1104 23.37 -13.62 23.50
CA MET A 1104 24.08 -14.43 22.50
C MET A 1104 25.35 -15.04 23.09
N LEU A 1105 25.52 -16.35 22.90
CA LEU A 1105 26.68 -17.12 23.35
C LEU A 1105 27.18 -18.01 22.21
N ARG A 1106 28.44 -17.85 21.81
CA ARG A 1106 29.07 -18.70 20.79
C ARG A 1106 30.18 -19.55 21.39
N LEU A 1107 30.02 -20.86 21.25
CA LEU A 1107 30.89 -21.93 21.74
C LEU A 1107 31.17 -22.95 20.62
N PHE A 1108 31.17 -22.51 19.35
CA PHE A 1108 31.52 -23.38 18.23
C PHE A 1108 32.94 -23.94 18.41
N ASN A 1109 33.19 -25.19 18.01
CA ASN A 1109 34.52 -25.82 18.09
C ASN A 1109 35.21 -25.64 19.47
N CYS A 1110 34.48 -25.88 20.58
CA CYS A 1110 34.97 -25.69 21.95
C CYS A 1110 35.26 -26.99 22.73
N GLY A 1111 35.10 -28.15 22.10
CA GLY A 1111 35.19 -29.46 22.75
C GLY A 1111 33.98 -29.77 23.65
N VAL A 1112 32.80 -29.21 23.34
CA VAL A 1112 31.55 -29.44 24.06
C VAL A 1112 30.98 -30.81 23.66
N SER A 1113 30.64 -31.66 24.64
CA SER A 1113 29.97 -32.95 24.42
C SER A 1113 28.50 -32.93 24.86
N GLU A 1114 27.84 -34.09 24.81
CA GLU A 1114 26.55 -34.36 25.45
C GLU A 1114 26.47 -33.80 26.88
N LYS A 1115 27.53 -33.94 27.70
CA LYS A 1115 27.56 -33.43 29.09
C LYS A 1115 27.61 -31.91 29.16
N GLY A 1116 28.33 -31.26 28.25
CA GLY A 1116 28.29 -29.81 28.10
C GLY A 1116 26.90 -29.32 27.72
N CYS A 1117 26.20 -30.07 26.85
CA CYS A 1117 24.80 -29.82 26.50
C CYS A 1117 23.85 -30.04 27.69
N GLU A 1118 24.06 -31.06 28.53
CA GLU A 1118 23.33 -31.23 29.81
C GLU A 1118 23.51 -30.03 30.74
N PHE A 1119 24.75 -29.53 30.92
CA PHE A 1119 25.02 -28.37 31.77
C PHE A 1119 24.40 -27.08 31.21
N LEU A 1120 24.42 -26.88 29.89
CA LEU A 1120 23.78 -25.74 29.22
C LEU A 1120 22.26 -25.82 29.37
N ALA A 1121 21.64 -26.97 29.08
CA ALA A 1121 20.20 -27.15 29.22
C ALA A 1121 19.73 -26.95 30.66
N SER A 1122 20.50 -27.44 31.65
CA SER A 1122 20.24 -27.21 33.06
C SER A 1122 20.21 -25.71 33.41
N ALA A 1123 21.22 -24.93 32.99
CA ALA A 1123 21.26 -23.49 33.24
C ALA A 1123 20.16 -22.71 32.50
N LEU A 1124 19.87 -23.08 31.25
CA LEU A 1124 18.90 -22.40 30.38
C LEU A 1124 17.44 -22.76 30.66
N SER A 1125 17.18 -23.82 31.45
CA SER A 1125 15.84 -24.16 31.97
C SER A 1125 15.34 -23.17 33.05
N GLY A 1126 16.21 -22.31 33.58
CA GLY A 1126 15.86 -21.32 34.58
C GLY A 1126 15.08 -20.13 34.00
N LYS A 1127 13.95 -19.76 34.63
CA LYS A 1127 13.07 -18.63 34.25
C LYS A 1127 13.75 -17.25 34.10
N HIS A 1128 15.01 -17.13 34.48
CA HIS A 1128 15.77 -15.90 34.45
C HIS A 1128 16.76 -15.79 33.28
N SER A 1129 16.96 -16.85 32.48
CA SER A 1129 17.81 -16.80 31.28
C SER A 1129 17.42 -15.63 30.37
N ALA A 1130 18.41 -14.95 29.80
CA ALA A 1130 18.24 -13.91 28.79
C ALA A 1130 18.66 -14.37 27.38
N LEU A 1131 19.18 -15.60 27.25
CA LEU A 1131 19.82 -16.10 26.03
C LEU A 1131 18.79 -16.38 24.93
N LYS A 1132 19.13 -15.96 23.70
CA LYS A 1132 18.34 -16.10 22.47
C LYS A 1132 19.07 -16.84 21.37
N GLU A 1133 20.38 -16.61 21.24
CA GLU A 1133 21.24 -17.30 20.27
C GLU A 1133 22.30 -18.11 21.01
N LEU A 1134 22.35 -19.42 20.75
CA LEU A 1134 23.40 -20.32 21.19
C LEU A 1134 24.04 -21.00 19.97
N ASP A 1135 25.35 -20.87 19.81
CA ASP A 1135 26.10 -21.53 18.73
C ASP A 1135 27.01 -22.62 19.30
N LEU A 1136 26.75 -23.86 18.89
CA LEU A 1136 27.49 -25.08 19.23
C LEU A 1136 28.00 -25.81 17.97
N SER A 1137 28.01 -25.16 16.81
CA SER A 1137 28.56 -25.71 15.56
C SER A 1137 30.01 -26.22 15.69
N GLU A 1138 30.45 -27.06 14.76
CA GLU A 1138 31.78 -27.70 14.75
C GLU A 1138 32.16 -28.58 15.98
N ASN A 1139 31.35 -28.65 17.05
CA ASN A 1139 31.65 -29.49 18.23
C ASN A 1139 31.48 -31.01 18.00
N SER A 1140 31.13 -31.44 16.77
CA SER A 1140 30.89 -32.85 16.42
C SER A 1140 29.75 -33.53 17.22
N LEU A 1141 28.79 -32.73 17.69
CA LEU A 1141 27.57 -33.18 18.37
C LEU A 1141 26.61 -33.89 17.42
N LYS A 1142 25.76 -34.77 17.98
CA LYS A 1142 24.64 -35.42 17.28
C LYS A 1142 23.29 -34.95 17.83
N ASP A 1143 22.23 -35.22 17.08
CA ASP A 1143 20.81 -34.99 17.45
C ASP A 1143 20.43 -35.60 18.81
N THR A 1144 21.08 -36.71 19.21
CA THR A 1144 20.92 -37.34 20.53
C THR A 1144 21.44 -36.46 21.65
N ASP A 1145 22.58 -35.83 21.42
CA ASP A 1145 23.43 -35.17 22.40
C ASP A 1145 22.87 -33.78 22.75
N THR A 1146 22.13 -33.18 21.82
CA THR A 1146 21.48 -31.86 21.93
C THR A 1146 20.00 -31.93 22.31
N LYS A 1147 19.45 -33.14 22.52
CA LYS A 1147 18.02 -33.39 22.76
C LYS A 1147 17.41 -32.53 23.88
N LEU A 1148 18.15 -32.30 24.96
CA LEU A 1148 17.70 -31.46 26.08
C LEU A 1148 17.67 -29.97 25.75
N LEU A 1149 18.50 -29.50 24.81
CA LEU A 1149 18.48 -28.11 24.33
C LEU A 1149 17.33 -27.89 23.34
N ASN A 1150 17.07 -28.85 22.44
CA ASN A 1150 15.95 -28.78 21.49
C ASN A 1150 14.60 -28.66 22.21
N ILE A 1151 14.41 -29.40 23.30
CA ILE A 1151 13.20 -29.32 24.16
C ILE A 1151 12.99 -27.91 24.76
N LEU A 1152 14.05 -27.14 24.98
CA LEU A 1152 13.94 -25.77 25.52
C LEU A 1152 13.51 -24.74 24.45
N ILE A 1153 13.72 -25.03 23.17
CA ILE A 1153 13.25 -24.19 22.04
C ILE A 1153 11.75 -24.44 21.80
N GLU A 1154 11.29 -25.66 22.06
CA GLU A 1154 9.87 -26.04 21.99
C GLU A 1154 9.03 -25.51 23.18
N ASP A 1155 9.66 -25.04 24.27
CA ASP A 1155 8.98 -24.50 25.46
C ASP A 1155 8.61 -23.01 25.27
N PRO A 1156 7.31 -22.63 25.23
CA PRO A 1156 6.87 -21.24 25.13
C PRO A 1156 7.24 -20.37 26.34
N GLY A 1157 7.76 -20.96 27.42
CA GLY A 1157 8.32 -20.26 28.57
C GLY A 1157 9.81 -19.88 28.46
N ASN A 1158 10.52 -20.37 27.44
CA ASN A 1158 11.94 -20.04 27.22
C ASN A 1158 12.12 -18.77 26.38
N LYS A 1159 13.38 -18.41 26.10
CA LYS A 1159 13.78 -17.28 25.23
C LYS A 1159 14.79 -17.67 24.15
N LEU A 1160 15.23 -18.93 24.10
CA LEU A 1160 16.20 -19.43 23.14
C LEU A 1160 15.56 -19.54 21.74
N ASP A 1161 15.58 -18.43 20.99
CA ASP A 1161 15.00 -18.32 19.64
C ASP A 1161 15.82 -19.07 18.57
N GLN A 1162 17.14 -19.24 18.77
CA GLN A 1162 18.07 -19.82 17.79
C GLN A 1162 19.14 -20.70 18.46
N LEU A 1163 19.32 -21.90 17.91
CA LEU A 1163 20.38 -22.84 18.26
C LEU A 1163 21.08 -23.30 16.97
N ASN A 1164 22.36 -22.96 16.82
CA ASN A 1164 23.17 -23.49 15.72
C ASN A 1164 23.98 -24.71 16.19
N LEU A 1165 23.98 -25.77 15.39
CA LEU A 1165 24.60 -27.07 15.72
C LEU A 1165 25.56 -27.60 14.65
N TYR A 1166 25.61 -26.96 13.48
CA TYR A 1166 26.26 -27.48 12.26
C TYR A 1166 27.21 -26.45 11.65
#